data_AF-A0A2T4VUG5-F1
#
_entry.id   AF-A0A2T4VUG5-F1
#
_cell.length_a   1.000
_cell.length_b   1.000
_cell.length_c   1.000
_cell.angle_alpha   90.00
_cell.angle_beta   90.00
_cell.angle_gamma   90.00
#
_symmetry.space_group_name_H-M   'P 1'
#
loop_
_entity.id
_entity.type
_entity.pdbx_description
1 polymer ?
#
loop_
_entity_poly.entity_id
_entity_poly.type
_entity_poly.pdbx_seq_one_letter_code
_entity_poly.pdbx_strand_id
1 'polypeptide(L)'
;MDPRVASLLYVCRQGDCLRQCLNDQLCGAGFICEAGTCARAGCVTKADCPSGQYCTSATAGRCLEYQLCTSTSECGPNFECRAFTSGACPPGFDCATKICQELSRCLVDTDCPATAYCRDAHCQPTSACTEGSPCPSGLTCVANRCVPGGCRGHAECAPGEACTDGACRPAPPAGNIVALALSPRVATLVVGDTVQLSLVAYSAPDSASFPLAEASFSAVDASGAPSSAVTVSSKGLVTAVSAGTVRVRASPVGAAVSPQEATLTVLPVLESGRRVTVVDAASRRPLAGVEVLGCDTPPASGPCPAPVTVTTDASGVALFPGSTGATASFSAASPETRADGRLRYDRVSVVSTPVRDVLLPLGENPVHGAAGFNAGISFNEVHSSGELWLGFSMLSAGDPTAVDLTNLFGDTFLVSIPGLTQRVPAPAGLVAYASLGLAGTTEIKPRSYGLGLAGRRTAVAFAGKLPLAQATSLRPTDLLAYSGAMDYSLQAFTSTPHLPYVPDETDLDGDGLCSDTTRCQGSEDLPDYNHFTGITHRPRREQLLRTEVVIPNLPSGLDTAVVAAVELSPEAGLMPLGLASRTAGAAQPDGTRPVQPVLLRSGAPYGGAEVGSPGVWVFATSATLGTSVSGRIVRATTLPTRVAPEPFLPVPTASYTPASRTFTPSAASWSALAGQGVGLVRVTLTGARGRHVVFLSLDASGGALHVPESPAGADVDPAGQAGVSLEVAALRLAEGLSAEGLLDAPGVNLLQLPVVLDAYSRSRPQ
;
A
#
# COMPACT_ATOMS: atom_id res chain seq x y z
N MET A 1 40.67 -24.04 -4.40
CA MET A 1 39.33 -23.42 -4.56
C MET A 1 38.40 -24.48 -5.12
N ASP A 2 37.15 -24.52 -4.68
CA ASP A 2 36.09 -25.29 -5.35
C ASP A 2 36.04 -24.85 -6.83
N PRO A 3 36.07 -25.77 -7.82
CA PRO A 3 36.01 -25.42 -9.24
C PRO A 3 34.79 -24.58 -9.61
N ARG A 4 33.68 -24.66 -8.85
CA ARG A 4 32.50 -23.78 -9.02
C ARG A 4 32.75 -22.35 -8.55
N VAL A 5 33.60 -22.16 -7.54
CA VAL A 5 34.02 -20.83 -7.05
C VAL A 5 35.09 -20.24 -7.97
N ALA A 6 35.95 -21.08 -8.55
CA ALA A 6 36.96 -20.64 -9.51
C ALA A 6 36.34 -20.12 -10.83
N SER A 7 35.28 -20.76 -11.32
CA SER A 7 34.54 -20.31 -12.52
C SER A 7 33.67 -19.07 -12.30
N LEU A 8 33.37 -18.71 -11.04
CA LEU A 8 32.69 -17.45 -10.67
C LEU A 8 33.67 -16.27 -10.54
N LEU A 9 34.95 -16.52 -10.26
CA LEU A 9 35.95 -15.48 -10.03
C LEU A 9 36.90 -15.28 -11.20
N TYR A 10 37.01 -16.26 -12.10
CA TYR A 10 37.91 -16.22 -13.24
C TYR A 10 37.19 -16.74 -14.49
N VAL A 11 37.51 -16.15 -15.63
CA VAL A 11 37.12 -16.65 -16.95
C VAL A 11 38.39 -16.94 -17.73
N CYS A 12 38.50 -18.17 -18.24
CA CYS A 12 39.66 -18.55 -19.05
C CYS A 12 39.29 -18.44 -20.53
N ARG A 13 39.94 -17.52 -21.24
CA ARG A 13 39.78 -17.32 -22.69
C ARG A 13 41.13 -17.49 -23.37
N GLN A 14 41.19 -18.34 -24.39
CA GLN A 14 42.41 -18.58 -25.19
C GLN A 14 43.66 -18.98 -24.36
N GLY A 15 43.47 -19.66 -23.22
CA GLY A 15 44.56 -20.11 -22.36
C GLY A 15 44.93 -19.15 -21.21
N ASP A 16 44.39 -17.92 -21.21
CA ASP A 16 44.58 -16.95 -20.14
C ASP A 16 43.37 -16.93 -19.20
N CYS A 17 43.60 -17.12 -17.90
CA CYS A 17 42.55 -17.00 -16.89
C CYS A 17 42.53 -15.57 -16.31
N LEU A 18 41.56 -14.79 -16.76
CA LEU A 18 41.33 -13.42 -16.34
C LEU A 18 40.38 -13.38 -15.15
N ARG A 19 40.70 -12.55 -14.16
CA ARG A 19 39.83 -12.34 -13.00
C ARG A 19 38.56 -11.63 -13.44
N GLN A 20 37.40 -12.12 -13.03
CA GLN A 20 36.14 -11.43 -13.22
C GLN A 20 36.05 -10.23 -12.26
N CYS A 21 35.35 -9.20 -12.70
CA CYS A 21 35.22 -7.96 -11.93
C CYS A 21 33.87 -7.31 -12.16
N LEU A 22 33.47 -6.49 -11.19
CA LEU A 22 32.29 -5.63 -11.26
C LEU A 22 32.66 -4.14 -11.33
N ASN A 23 33.86 -3.79 -10.87
CA ASN A 23 34.42 -2.43 -10.91
C ASN A 23 35.95 -2.48 -10.83
N ASP A 24 36.60 -1.35 -11.09
CA ASP A 24 38.06 -1.26 -11.18
C ASP A 24 38.77 -1.62 -9.85
N GLN A 25 38.11 -1.42 -8.70
CA GLN A 25 38.70 -1.73 -7.40
C GLN A 25 38.95 -3.23 -7.19
N LEU A 26 38.19 -4.08 -7.88
CA LEU A 26 38.35 -5.54 -7.80
C LEU A 26 39.56 -6.07 -8.58
N CYS A 27 40.19 -5.24 -9.41
CA CYS A 27 41.26 -5.67 -10.32
C CYS A 27 42.68 -5.44 -9.81
N GLY A 28 42.85 -4.63 -8.76
CA GLY A 28 44.16 -4.29 -8.22
C GLY A 28 44.91 -3.25 -9.06
N ALA A 29 46.11 -2.88 -8.63
CA ALA A 29 46.87 -1.78 -9.24
C ALA A 29 47.26 -2.07 -10.70
N GLY A 30 47.01 -1.12 -11.60
CA GLY A 30 47.35 -1.22 -13.03
C GLY A 30 46.33 -1.96 -13.89
N PHE A 31 45.21 -2.40 -13.32
CA PHE A 31 44.13 -3.08 -14.03
C PHE A 31 42.79 -2.37 -13.80
N ILE A 32 41.91 -2.45 -14.79
CA ILE A 32 40.56 -1.90 -14.80
C ILE A 32 39.56 -3.01 -15.15
N CYS A 33 38.30 -2.80 -14.82
CA CYS A 33 37.26 -3.78 -15.06
C CYS A 33 36.60 -3.59 -16.44
N GLU A 34 37.07 -4.29 -17.45
CA GLU A 34 36.58 -4.17 -18.82
C GLU A 34 35.78 -5.40 -19.23
N ALA A 35 34.53 -5.18 -19.65
CA ALA A 35 33.59 -6.24 -20.04
C ALA A 35 33.48 -7.39 -19.00
N GLY A 36 33.48 -7.04 -17.71
CA GLY A 36 33.38 -8.00 -16.61
C GLY A 36 34.66 -8.76 -16.30
N THR A 37 35.79 -8.39 -16.91
CA THR A 37 37.12 -8.98 -16.66
C THR A 37 38.18 -7.94 -16.37
N CYS A 38 39.13 -8.26 -15.49
CA CYS A 38 40.25 -7.41 -15.20
C CYS A 38 41.20 -7.38 -16.40
N ALA A 39 41.23 -6.23 -17.07
CA ALA A 39 42.11 -5.94 -18.18
C ALA A 39 43.14 -4.90 -17.75
N ARG A 40 44.26 -4.83 -18.47
CA ARG A 40 45.29 -3.83 -18.19
C ARG A 40 44.70 -2.43 -18.42
N ALA A 41 45.02 -1.49 -17.54
CA ALA A 41 44.59 -0.11 -17.72
C ALA A 41 45.12 0.47 -19.03
N GLY A 42 44.29 1.29 -19.69
CA GLY A 42 44.64 1.93 -20.96
C GLY A 42 45.59 3.13 -20.80
N CYS A 43 45.69 3.69 -19.60
CA CYS A 43 46.54 4.85 -19.31
C CYS A 43 46.87 4.99 -17.82
N VAL A 44 47.93 5.75 -17.52
CA VAL A 44 48.33 6.23 -16.19
C VAL A 44 48.33 7.77 -16.15
N THR A 45 48.59 8.40 -17.29
CA THR A 45 48.63 9.86 -17.49
C THR A 45 47.94 10.25 -18.80
N LYS A 46 47.64 11.54 -18.99
CA LYS A 46 47.10 12.04 -20.28
C LYS A 46 47.96 11.67 -21.47
N ALA A 47 49.29 11.61 -21.32
CA ALA A 47 50.22 11.34 -22.41
C ALA A 47 50.08 9.92 -22.99
N ASP A 48 49.46 9.01 -22.24
CA ASP A 48 49.20 7.64 -22.70
C ASP A 48 47.99 7.56 -23.65
N CYS A 49 47.17 8.61 -23.70
CA CYS A 49 45.93 8.64 -24.47
C CYS A 49 46.09 9.35 -25.82
N PRO A 50 45.37 8.89 -26.87
CA PRO A 50 45.25 9.58 -28.15
C PRO A 50 44.78 11.05 -28.00
N SER A 51 45.06 11.86 -29.04
CA SER A 51 44.56 13.23 -29.10
C SER A 51 43.03 13.27 -28.99
N GLY A 52 42.49 14.24 -28.25
CA GLY A 52 41.05 14.33 -27.93
C GLY A 52 40.58 13.40 -26.80
N GLN A 53 41.49 12.64 -26.19
CA GLN A 53 41.18 11.78 -25.05
C GLN A 53 41.95 12.21 -23.79
N TYR A 54 41.43 11.80 -22.63
CA TYR A 54 42.08 11.99 -21.35
C TYR A 54 42.03 10.68 -20.55
N CYS A 55 42.95 10.54 -19.59
CA CYS A 55 42.97 9.39 -18.70
C CYS A 55 41.98 9.58 -17.55
N THR A 56 41.11 8.62 -17.28
CA THR A 56 40.08 8.76 -16.23
C THR A 56 40.58 8.66 -14.79
N SER A 57 41.85 8.33 -14.57
CA SER A 57 42.43 8.06 -13.25
C SER A 57 43.89 8.51 -13.19
N ALA A 58 44.35 8.82 -11.98
CA ALA A 58 45.73 9.24 -11.72
C ALA A 58 46.73 8.08 -11.52
N THR A 59 46.22 6.85 -11.39
CA THR A 59 47.04 5.65 -11.14
C THR A 59 46.91 4.64 -12.26
N ALA A 60 45.69 4.36 -12.70
CA ALA A 60 45.36 3.39 -13.75
C ALA A 60 43.93 3.67 -14.22
N GLY A 61 43.74 4.00 -15.51
CA GLY A 61 42.44 4.43 -16.04
C GLY A 61 42.17 4.02 -17.49
N ARG A 62 41.10 4.57 -18.05
CA ARG A 62 40.68 4.44 -19.44
C ARG A 62 41.01 5.73 -20.19
N CYS A 63 41.32 5.62 -21.46
CA CYS A 63 41.30 6.78 -22.35
C CYS A 63 39.86 7.01 -22.81
N LEU A 64 39.27 8.11 -22.36
CA LEU A 64 37.94 8.53 -22.79
C LEU A 64 38.04 9.82 -23.59
N GLU A 65 37.22 9.93 -24.63
CA GLU A 65 37.04 11.19 -25.37
C GLU A 65 36.45 12.25 -24.45
N TYR A 66 36.89 13.50 -24.62
CA TYR A 66 36.28 14.65 -23.97
C TYR A 66 35.80 15.65 -25.00
N GLN A 67 34.70 16.31 -24.69
CA GLN A 67 34.19 17.43 -25.47
C GLN A 67 34.53 18.72 -24.73
N LEU A 68 35.28 19.61 -25.39
CA LEU A 68 35.47 20.98 -24.91
C LEU A 68 34.13 21.72 -24.94
N CYS A 69 33.93 22.60 -23.97
CA CYS A 69 32.70 23.38 -23.89
C CYS A 69 32.97 24.77 -23.31
N THR A 70 32.14 25.74 -23.69
CA THR A 70 32.09 27.05 -23.03
C THR A 70 30.86 27.21 -22.15
N SER A 71 29.81 26.45 -22.44
CA SER A 71 28.52 26.44 -21.77
C SER A 71 27.92 25.04 -21.72
N THR A 72 27.04 24.78 -20.75
CA THR A 72 26.38 23.45 -20.59
C THR A 72 25.46 23.10 -21.76
N SER A 73 24.96 24.07 -22.52
CA SER A 73 24.13 23.81 -23.71
C SER A 73 24.89 23.13 -24.85
N GLU A 74 26.23 23.14 -24.83
CA GLU A 74 27.05 22.41 -25.80
C GLU A 74 27.18 20.93 -25.43
N CYS A 75 26.85 20.56 -24.20
CA CYS A 75 27.00 19.22 -23.68
C CYS A 75 25.74 18.38 -23.92
N GLY A 76 25.92 17.05 -24.02
CA GLY A 76 24.81 16.10 -24.05
C GLY A 76 23.97 16.12 -22.77
N PRO A 77 22.79 15.48 -22.77
CA PRO A 77 21.97 15.34 -21.56
C PRO A 77 22.78 14.66 -20.45
N ASN A 78 22.58 15.11 -19.21
CA ASN A 78 23.32 14.65 -18.02
C ASN A 78 24.80 15.03 -17.95
N PHE A 79 25.26 15.96 -18.79
CA PHE A 79 26.60 16.54 -18.70
C PHE A 79 26.54 18.03 -18.35
N GLU A 80 27.55 18.49 -17.61
CA GLU A 80 27.74 19.89 -17.26
C GLU A 80 29.08 20.40 -17.79
N CYS A 81 29.07 21.64 -18.29
CA CYS A 81 30.30 22.26 -18.74
C CYS A 81 31.11 22.81 -17.56
N ARG A 82 32.10 22.04 -17.11
CA ARG A 82 32.93 22.41 -15.96
C ARG A 82 34.38 21.98 -16.09
N ALA A 83 35.22 22.70 -15.35
CA ALA A 83 36.60 22.32 -15.09
C ALA A 83 36.66 21.21 -14.02
N PHE A 84 37.76 20.47 -13.95
CA PHE A 84 37.98 19.52 -12.85
C PHE A 84 38.13 20.27 -11.52
N THR A 85 37.56 19.72 -10.45
CA THR A 85 37.80 20.21 -9.09
C THR A 85 39.27 20.04 -8.71
N SER A 86 39.79 20.99 -7.93
CA SER A 86 41.18 20.96 -7.46
C SER A 86 41.48 19.63 -6.76
N GLY A 87 42.47 18.88 -7.27
CA GLY A 87 42.88 17.56 -6.75
C GLY A 87 42.17 16.35 -7.36
N ALA A 88 41.11 16.53 -8.15
CA ALA A 88 40.43 15.45 -8.90
C ALA A 88 40.80 15.43 -10.38
N CYS A 89 41.69 16.32 -10.78
CA CYS A 89 42.13 16.49 -12.15
C CYS A 89 43.10 15.37 -12.57
N PRO A 90 42.85 14.69 -13.70
CA PRO A 90 43.76 13.67 -14.20
C PRO A 90 45.19 14.20 -14.43
N PRO A 91 46.24 13.46 -14.05
CA PRO A 91 47.62 13.86 -14.29
C PRO A 91 47.90 14.16 -15.77
N GLY A 92 48.47 15.33 -16.02
CA GLY A 92 48.77 15.83 -17.37
C GLY A 92 47.58 16.48 -18.09
N PHE A 93 46.38 16.53 -17.50
CA PHE A 93 45.26 17.31 -18.00
C PHE A 93 45.30 18.75 -17.48
N ASP A 94 44.93 19.72 -18.33
CA ASP A 94 44.81 21.11 -17.90
C ASP A 94 43.50 21.30 -17.14
N CYS A 95 43.59 21.40 -15.82
CA CYS A 95 42.43 21.46 -14.94
C CYS A 95 41.59 22.73 -15.13
N ALA A 96 42.14 23.79 -15.74
CA ALA A 96 41.39 25.00 -16.08
C ALA A 96 40.50 24.79 -17.32
N THR A 97 40.79 23.78 -18.15
CA THR A 97 40.01 23.45 -19.33
C THR A 97 38.63 22.92 -18.91
N LYS A 98 37.58 23.58 -19.40
CA LYS A 98 36.20 23.09 -19.23
C LYS A 98 35.89 22.04 -20.28
N ILE A 99 35.38 20.91 -19.82
CA ILE A 99 34.87 19.84 -20.66
C ILE A 99 33.46 19.48 -20.22
N CYS A 100 32.72 18.84 -21.10
CA CYS A 100 31.47 18.20 -20.74
C CYS A 100 31.76 17.04 -19.80
N GLN A 101 31.47 17.21 -18.52
CA GLN A 101 31.62 16.16 -17.50
C GLN A 101 30.25 15.61 -17.13
N GLU A 102 30.16 14.28 -16.97
CA GLU A 102 28.95 13.61 -16.49
C GLU A 102 28.58 14.18 -15.11
N LEU A 103 27.29 14.45 -14.92
CA LEU A 103 26.73 14.81 -13.62
C LEU A 103 26.91 13.65 -12.64
N SER A 104 26.88 13.95 -11.33
CA SER A 104 26.96 12.89 -10.32
C SER A 104 25.77 11.94 -10.48
N ARG A 105 26.03 10.63 -10.46
CA ARG A 105 24.98 9.62 -10.49
C ARG A 105 24.17 9.60 -9.21
N CYS A 106 22.90 9.24 -9.33
CA CYS A 106 21.97 9.12 -8.21
C CYS A 106 20.91 8.06 -8.52
N LEU A 107 20.28 7.54 -7.47
CA LEU A 107 19.05 6.76 -7.53
C LEU A 107 17.88 7.61 -7.06
N VAL A 108 18.07 8.36 -5.97
CA VAL A 108 17.03 9.17 -5.33
C VAL A 108 17.54 10.59 -5.03
N ASP A 109 16.63 11.51 -4.72
CA ASP A 109 16.96 12.93 -4.49
C ASP A 109 17.91 13.17 -3.32
N THR A 110 18.01 12.21 -2.39
CA THR A 110 18.93 12.29 -1.25
C THR A 110 20.37 11.94 -1.60
N ASP A 111 20.62 11.33 -2.75
CA ASP A 111 21.97 11.09 -3.26
C ASP A 111 22.58 12.37 -3.85
N CYS A 112 21.74 13.38 -4.08
CA CYS A 112 22.11 14.64 -4.68
C CYS A 112 22.37 15.74 -3.63
N PRO A 113 23.26 16.70 -3.95
CA PRO A 113 23.46 17.87 -3.10
C PRO A 113 22.17 18.70 -2.98
N ALA A 114 22.12 19.61 -1.99
CA ALA A 114 20.91 20.36 -1.66
C ALA A 114 20.33 21.21 -2.81
N THR A 115 21.14 21.60 -3.79
CA THR A 115 20.74 22.37 -4.99
C THR A 115 20.60 21.48 -6.23
N ALA A 116 20.28 20.20 -6.04
CA ALA A 116 20.04 19.27 -7.12
C ALA A 116 18.93 18.28 -6.77
N TYR A 117 18.38 17.66 -7.81
CA TYR A 117 17.42 16.56 -7.69
C TYR A 117 17.83 15.45 -8.67
N CYS A 118 17.45 14.22 -8.36
CA CYS A 118 17.78 13.09 -9.20
C CYS A 118 16.82 13.00 -10.39
N ARG A 119 17.33 12.83 -11.60
CA ARG A 119 16.52 12.55 -12.79
C ARG A 119 17.40 11.84 -13.80
N ASP A 120 16.86 10.83 -14.47
CA ASP A 120 17.59 10.05 -15.45
C ASP A 120 18.90 9.48 -14.87
N ALA A 121 18.85 9.04 -13.61
CA ALA A 121 19.98 8.56 -12.79
C ALA A 121 21.12 9.58 -12.55
N HIS A 122 20.87 10.88 -12.74
CA HIS A 122 21.85 11.94 -12.55
C HIS A 122 21.30 13.11 -11.71
N CYS A 123 22.18 13.74 -10.94
CA CYS A 123 21.84 14.91 -10.13
C CYS A 123 21.74 16.16 -10.99
N GLN A 124 20.52 16.47 -11.41
CA GLN A 124 20.21 17.67 -12.17
C GLN A 124 20.33 18.90 -11.27
N PRO A 125 21.13 19.91 -11.67
CA PRO A 125 21.17 21.19 -10.97
C PRO A 125 19.78 21.83 -10.93
N THR A 126 19.46 22.46 -9.80
CA THR A 126 18.23 23.23 -9.66
C THR A 126 18.43 24.46 -8.79
N SER A 127 17.52 25.42 -8.93
CA SER A 127 17.46 26.59 -8.06
C SER A 127 16.84 26.24 -6.72
N ALA A 128 17.37 26.85 -5.66
CA ALA A 128 16.67 26.90 -4.38
C ALA A 128 15.40 27.76 -4.51
N CYS A 129 14.40 27.49 -3.68
CA CYS A 129 13.16 28.24 -3.63
C CYS A 129 12.71 28.44 -2.18
N THR A 130 11.91 29.49 -1.97
CA THR A 130 11.28 29.84 -0.70
C THR A 130 9.91 30.46 -1.00
N GLU A 131 9.12 30.76 0.03
CA GLU A 131 7.84 31.49 -0.14
C GLU A 131 8.01 32.84 -0.88
N GLY A 132 9.15 33.51 -0.69
CA GLY A 132 9.46 34.78 -1.35
C GLY A 132 10.16 34.67 -2.72
N SER A 133 10.54 33.45 -3.14
CA SER A 133 11.26 33.20 -4.39
C SER A 133 10.71 31.92 -5.04
N PRO A 134 9.58 32.02 -5.76
CA PRO A 134 8.93 30.87 -6.36
C PRO A 134 9.75 30.28 -7.51
N CYS A 135 9.46 29.03 -7.84
CA CYS A 135 10.10 28.34 -8.93
C CYS A 135 9.65 28.87 -10.31
N PRO A 136 10.48 28.74 -11.35
CA PRO A 136 10.08 28.95 -12.74
C PRO A 136 8.87 28.08 -13.13
N SER A 137 8.17 28.49 -14.19
CA SER A 137 7.01 27.77 -14.74
C SER A 137 7.31 26.29 -14.99
N GLY A 138 6.39 25.40 -14.60
CA GLY A 138 6.55 23.94 -14.73
C GLY A 138 7.34 23.27 -13.59
N LEU A 139 7.86 24.05 -12.64
CA LEU A 139 8.52 23.54 -11.44
C LEU A 139 7.72 23.89 -10.18
N THR A 140 7.84 23.04 -9.17
CA THR A 140 7.20 23.21 -7.87
C THR A 140 8.26 23.28 -6.79
N CYS A 141 8.06 24.18 -5.82
CA CYS A 141 8.96 24.30 -4.67
C CYS A 141 8.67 23.20 -3.66
N VAL A 142 9.62 22.29 -3.43
CA VAL A 142 9.53 21.20 -2.46
C VAL A 142 10.85 21.10 -1.70
N ALA A 143 10.81 21.09 -0.37
CA ALA A 143 12.00 21.04 0.51
C ALA A 143 13.09 22.06 0.10
N ASN A 144 12.69 23.29 -0.23
CA ASN A 144 13.54 24.38 -0.72
C ASN A 144 14.25 24.12 -2.06
N ARG A 145 13.74 23.21 -2.89
CA ARG A 145 14.27 22.89 -4.23
C ARG A 145 13.17 23.04 -5.28
N CYS A 146 13.51 23.59 -6.45
CA CYS A 146 12.63 23.54 -7.60
C CYS A 146 12.71 22.18 -8.28
N VAL A 147 11.63 21.41 -8.24
CA VAL A 147 11.56 20.07 -8.85
C VAL A 147 10.46 20.03 -9.91
N PRO A 148 10.51 19.11 -10.88
CA PRO A 148 9.44 18.93 -11.86
C PRO A 148 8.08 18.84 -11.18
N GLY A 149 7.15 19.69 -11.62
CA GLY A 149 5.79 19.74 -11.12
C GLY A 149 4.81 18.97 -12.00
N GLY A 150 3.55 19.03 -11.61
CA GLY A 150 2.39 18.47 -12.28
C GLY A 150 1.16 18.79 -11.44
N CYS A 151 -0.03 18.50 -11.96
CA CYS A 151 -1.21 18.58 -11.12
C CYS A 151 -1.08 17.55 -9.98
N ARG A 152 -1.48 17.94 -8.77
CA ARG A 152 -1.36 17.11 -7.56
C ARG A 152 -2.71 16.68 -6.99
N GLY A 153 -3.78 17.04 -7.69
CA GLY A 153 -5.16 16.67 -7.39
C GLY A 153 -6.11 17.38 -8.35
N HIS A 154 -7.36 16.93 -8.42
CA HIS A 154 -8.35 17.49 -9.35
C HIS A 154 -8.65 18.96 -9.12
N ALA A 155 -8.54 19.43 -7.87
CA ALA A 155 -8.80 20.81 -7.52
C ALA A 155 -7.77 21.82 -8.09
N GLU A 156 -6.66 21.35 -8.65
CA GLU A 156 -5.68 22.21 -9.34
C GLU A 156 -6.02 22.45 -10.82
N CYS A 157 -6.99 21.72 -11.38
CA CYS A 157 -7.36 21.80 -12.78
C CYS A 157 -8.55 22.72 -13.02
N ALA A 158 -8.67 23.23 -14.25
CA ALA A 158 -9.79 24.09 -14.62
C ALA A 158 -11.13 23.31 -14.60
N PRO A 159 -12.29 24.00 -14.49
CA PRO A 159 -13.58 23.34 -14.59
C PRO A 159 -13.71 22.50 -15.87
N GLY A 160 -14.13 21.24 -15.72
CA GLY A 160 -14.23 20.27 -16.83
C GLY A 160 -12.95 19.48 -17.11
N GLU A 161 -11.86 19.77 -16.40
CA GLU A 161 -10.62 19.01 -16.43
C GLU A 161 -10.42 18.21 -15.14
N ALA A 162 -9.62 17.16 -15.23
CA ALA A 162 -9.19 16.36 -14.09
C ALA A 162 -7.69 16.14 -14.13
N CYS A 163 -7.09 16.09 -12.94
CA CYS A 163 -5.71 15.67 -12.80
C CYS A 163 -5.57 14.17 -13.06
N THR A 164 -4.97 13.80 -14.18
CA THR A 164 -4.77 12.40 -14.59
C THR A 164 -3.34 12.24 -15.08
N ASP A 165 -2.59 11.29 -14.52
CA ASP A 165 -1.20 11.03 -14.93
C ASP A 165 -0.32 12.31 -14.85
N GLY A 166 -0.58 13.15 -13.83
CA GLY A 166 0.21 14.34 -13.51
C GLY A 166 -0.08 15.56 -14.39
N ALA A 167 -1.05 15.46 -15.31
CA ALA A 167 -1.49 16.55 -16.17
C ALA A 167 -2.99 16.82 -16.01
N CYS A 168 -3.38 18.11 -16.06
CA CYS A 168 -4.77 18.48 -16.24
C CYS A 168 -5.20 18.12 -17.66
N ARG A 169 -6.19 17.24 -17.78
CA ARG A 169 -6.75 16.82 -19.07
C ARG A 169 -8.24 17.10 -19.11
N PRO A 170 -8.81 17.46 -20.27
CA PRO A 170 -10.25 17.50 -20.43
C PRO A 170 -10.84 16.10 -20.55
N ALA A 171 -12.15 15.99 -20.33
CA ALA A 171 -12.88 14.74 -20.57
C ALA A 171 -12.71 14.25 -22.02
N PRO A 172 -12.56 12.93 -22.25
CA PRO A 172 -12.50 12.39 -23.60
C PRO A 172 -13.83 12.63 -24.34
N PRO A 173 -13.81 12.90 -25.66
CA PRO A 173 -15.03 12.93 -26.46
C PRO A 173 -15.79 11.61 -26.35
N ALA A 174 -17.12 11.68 -26.32
CA ALA A 174 -17.98 10.52 -26.10
C ALA A 174 -17.72 9.35 -27.09
N GLY A 175 -17.37 9.66 -28.34
CA GLY A 175 -17.03 8.66 -29.37
C GLY A 175 -15.71 7.91 -29.13
N ASN A 176 -14.85 8.41 -28.23
CA ASN A 176 -13.57 7.77 -27.89
C ASN A 176 -13.66 6.94 -26.61
N ILE A 177 -14.76 7.02 -25.87
CA ILE A 177 -14.98 6.23 -24.65
C ILE A 177 -15.27 4.78 -25.06
N VAL A 178 -14.47 3.85 -24.57
CA VAL A 178 -14.57 2.41 -24.89
C VAL A 178 -14.92 1.53 -23.70
N ALA A 179 -14.70 2.01 -22.47
CA ALA A 179 -15.09 1.32 -21.26
C ALA A 179 -15.43 2.29 -20.12
N LEU A 180 -16.13 1.79 -19.11
CA LEU A 180 -16.57 2.54 -17.94
C LEU A 180 -16.32 1.74 -16.66
N ALA A 181 -16.05 2.44 -15.56
CA ALA A 181 -16.08 1.87 -14.22
C ALA A 181 -16.87 2.76 -13.27
N LEU A 182 -17.78 2.15 -12.50
CA LEU A 182 -18.57 2.83 -11.47
C LEU A 182 -18.09 2.43 -10.08
N SER A 183 -18.06 3.38 -9.13
CA SER A 183 -17.73 3.13 -7.73
C SER A 183 -18.54 4.07 -6.81
N PRO A 184 -19.05 3.59 -5.66
CA PRO A 184 -19.17 2.18 -5.28
C PRO A 184 -20.21 1.43 -6.14
N ARG A 185 -20.08 0.10 -6.27
CA ARG A 185 -21.08 -0.75 -6.95
C ARG A 185 -22.18 -1.28 -6.03
N VAL A 186 -21.94 -1.28 -4.72
CA VAL A 186 -22.89 -1.77 -3.73
C VAL A 186 -22.85 -0.83 -2.53
N ALA A 187 -24.03 -0.43 -2.05
CA ALA A 187 -24.17 0.30 -0.80
C ALA A 187 -25.49 -0.05 -0.10
N THR A 188 -25.48 -0.01 1.22
CA THR A 188 -26.69 -0.05 2.04
C THR A 188 -26.88 1.34 2.64
N LEU A 189 -28.10 1.86 2.54
CA LEU A 189 -28.47 3.21 2.95
C LEU A 189 -29.71 3.13 3.83
N VAL A 190 -29.94 4.12 4.67
CA VAL A 190 -31.20 4.39 5.35
C VAL A 190 -31.91 5.53 4.63
N VAL A 191 -33.25 5.54 4.62
CA VAL A 191 -34.02 6.67 4.07
C VAL A 191 -33.52 7.99 4.66
N GLY A 192 -33.17 8.95 3.79
CA GLY A 192 -32.53 10.22 4.14
C GLY A 192 -31.02 10.27 3.87
N ASP A 193 -30.34 9.12 3.78
CA ASP A 193 -28.90 9.06 3.51
C ASP A 193 -28.53 9.50 2.10
N THR A 194 -27.24 9.84 1.94
CA THR A 194 -26.64 10.12 0.65
C THR A 194 -25.39 9.29 0.38
N VAL A 195 -25.16 8.94 -0.88
CA VAL A 195 -23.91 8.32 -1.33
C VAL A 195 -23.47 8.93 -2.66
N GLN A 196 -22.16 9.17 -2.80
CA GLN A 196 -21.56 9.66 -4.02
C GLN A 196 -21.17 8.48 -4.93
N LEU A 197 -21.71 8.45 -6.14
CA LEU A 197 -21.28 7.55 -7.22
C LEU A 197 -20.31 8.28 -8.15
N SER A 198 -19.17 7.67 -8.44
CA SER A 198 -18.14 8.18 -9.34
C SER A 198 -18.02 7.28 -10.57
N LEU A 199 -18.11 7.88 -11.76
CA LEU A 199 -17.99 7.18 -13.04
C LEU A 199 -16.65 7.55 -13.70
N VAL A 200 -15.85 6.53 -14.03
CA VAL A 200 -14.58 6.68 -14.76
C VAL A 200 -14.78 6.22 -16.19
N ALA A 201 -14.37 7.04 -17.15
CA ALA A 201 -14.29 6.70 -18.56
C ALA A 201 -12.89 6.25 -18.94
N TYR A 202 -12.79 5.24 -19.81
CA TYR A 202 -11.54 4.81 -20.43
C TYR A 202 -11.62 5.05 -21.94
N SER A 203 -10.58 5.65 -22.52
CA SER A 203 -10.55 6.04 -23.93
C SER A 203 -9.52 5.28 -24.76
N ALA A 204 -9.84 5.00 -26.03
CA ALA A 204 -8.89 4.49 -27.02
C ALA A 204 -8.20 5.63 -27.82
N PRO A 205 -6.96 5.45 -28.32
CA PRO A 205 -6.14 4.23 -28.30
C PRO A 205 -5.25 4.06 -27.05
N ASP A 206 -5.04 5.13 -26.27
CA ASP A 206 -4.02 5.15 -25.21
C ASP A 206 -4.45 4.51 -23.88
N SER A 207 -5.68 3.98 -23.81
CA SER A 207 -6.31 3.46 -22.59
C SER A 207 -6.26 4.45 -21.42
N ALA A 208 -6.25 5.75 -21.72
CA ALA A 208 -6.29 6.80 -20.71
C ALA A 208 -7.62 6.76 -19.95
N SER A 209 -7.58 7.08 -18.66
CA SER A 209 -8.75 7.15 -17.80
C SER A 209 -9.09 8.60 -17.45
N PHE A 210 -10.38 8.85 -17.19
CA PHE A 210 -10.88 10.16 -16.81
C PHE A 210 -12.10 10.04 -15.89
N PRO A 211 -12.11 10.68 -14.70
CA PRO A 211 -13.27 10.72 -13.83
C PRO A 211 -14.29 11.74 -14.37
N LEU A 212 -15.46 11.27 -14.77
CA LEU A 212 -16.49 12.12 -15.34
C LEU A 212 -17.14 12.99 -14.26
N ALA A 213 -17.11 14.30 -14.45
CA ALA A 213 -17.77 15.25 -13.57
C ALA A 213 -19.30 15.16 -13.63
N GLU A 214 -19.84 14.78 -14.80
CA GLU A 214 -21.27 14.58 -15.02
C GLU A 214 -21.54 13.35 -15.90
N ALA A 215 -22.66 12.68 -15.65
CA ALA A 215 -23.15 11.57 -16.46
C ALA A 215 -24.69 11.48 -16.40
N SER A 216 -25.27 10.66 -17.27
CA SER A 216 -26.67 10.30 -17.20
C SER A 216 -26.84 9.17 -16.18
N PHE A 217 -27.58 9.46 -15.11
CA PHE A 217 -27.95 8.48 -14.09
C PHE A 217 -29.45 8.23 -14.09
N SER A 218 -29.86 6.97 -13.92
CA SER A 218 -31.27 6.60 -13.77
C SER A 218 -31.45 5.49 -12.75
N ALA A 219 -32.40 5.67 -11.83
CA ALA A 219 -32.78 4.66 -10.85
C ALA A 219 -33.84 3.72 -11.41
N VAL A 220 -33.59 2.42 -11.33
CA VAL A 220 -34.50 1.37 -11.80
C VAL A 220 -34.65 0.27 -10.76
N ASP A 221 -35.79 -0.40 -10.73
CA ASP A 221 -36.03 -1.54 -9.86
C ASP A 221 -35.41 -2.85 -10.39
N ALA A 222 -35.71 -3.97 -9.73
CA ALA A 222 -35.25 -5.30 -10.15
C ALA A 222 -35.78 -5.73 -11.54
N SER A 223 -36.95 -5.23 -11.95
CA SER A 223 -37.54 -5.46 -13.28
C SER A 223 -36.97 -4.54 -14.37
N GLY A 224 -36.29 -3.46 -13.97
CA GLY A 224 -35.76 -2.44 -14.87
C GLY A 224 -36.72 -1.26 -15.11
N ALA A 225 -37.85 -1.22 -14.42
CA ALA A 225 -38.77 -0.08 -14.45
C ALA A 225 -38.21 1.08 -13.60
N PRO A 226 -38.57 2.35 -13.90
CA PRO A 226 -38.14 3.50 -13.12
C PRO A 226 -38.52 3.35 -11.63
N SER A 227 -37.58 3.64 -10.74
CA SER A 227 -37.79 3.57 -9.29
C SER A 227 -37.69 4.96 -8.66
N SER A 228 -38.60 5.26 -7.73
CA SER A 228 -38.57 6.47 -6.89
C SER A 228 -37.91 6.23 -5.53
N ALA A 229 -37.31 5.06 -5.30
CA ALA A 229 -36.67 4.72 -4.03
C ALA A 229 -35.44 5.58 -3.72
N VAL A 230 -34.82 6.14 -4.76
CA VAL A 230 -33.72 7.10 -4.66
C VAL A 230 -33.86 8.21 -5.69
N THR A 231 -33.30 9.37 -5.40
CA THR A 231 -32.99 10.40 -6.42
C THR A 231 -31.51 10.39 -6.73
N VAL A 232 -31.12 10.68 -7.96
CA VAL A 232 -29.71 10.77 -8.36
C VAL A 232 -29.48 12.02 -9.22
N SER A 233 -28.46 12.81 -8.90
CA SER A 233 -28.08 14.00 -9.67
C SER A 233 -27.21 13.64 -10.88
N SER A 234 -27.02 14.59 -11.82
CA SER A 234 -26.07 14.43 -12.93
C SER A 234 -24.63 14.22 -12.48
N LYS A 235 -24.30 14.63 -11.25
CA LYS A 235 -22.98 14.44 -10.63
C LYS A 235 -22.86 13.13 -9.85
N GLY A 236 -23.87 12.26 -9.89
CA GLY A 236 -23.84 10.97 -9.21
C GLY A 236 -24.12 11.02 -7.71
N LEU A 237 -24.59 12.15 -7.16
CA LEU A 237 -25.05 12.20 -5.77
C LEU A 237 -26.41 11.53 -5.66
N VAL A 238 -26.48 10.42 -4.93
CA VAL A 238 -27.71 9.67 -4.67
C VAL A 238 -28.26 10.06 -3.30
N THR A 239 -29.58 10.22 -3.20
CA THR A 239 -30.31 10.41 -1.93
C THR A 239 -31.38 9.34 -1.77
N ALA A 240 -31.40 8.67 -0.63
CA ALA A 240 -32.37 7.63 -0.30
C ALA A 240 -33.74 8.22 0.08
N VAL A 241 -34.81 7.76 -0.57
CA VAL A 241 -36.16 8.32 -0.44
C VAL A 241 -37.15 7.32 0.15
N SER A 242 -37.15 6.07 -0.31
CA SER A 242 -38.02 5.03 0.22
C SER A 242 -37.31 3.69 0.28
N ALA A 243 -37.72 2.84 1.23
CA ALA A 243 -37.13 1.52 1.40
C ALA A 243 -37.31 0.64 0.15
N GLY A 244 -36.32 -0.21 -0.11
CA GLY A 244 -36.30 -1.15 -1.22
C GLY A 244 -34.91 -1.30 -1.85
N THR A 245 -34.77 -2.29 -2.72
CA THR A 245 -33.55 -2.49 -3.52
C THR A 245 -33.70 -1.78 -4.86
N VAL A 246 -32.74 -0.95 -5.21
CA VAL A 246 -32.72 -0.18 -6.46
C VAL A 246 -31.38 -0.34 -7.17
N ARG A 247 -31.40 -0.31 -8.50
CA ARG A 247 -30.19 -0.23 -9.33
C ARG A 247 -30.08 1.17 -9.92
N VAL A 248 -28.91 1.79 -9.78
CA VAL A 248 -28.61 3.06 -10.43
C VAL A 248 -27.74 2.77 -11.65
N ARG A 249 -28.28 3.02 -12.83
CA ARG A 249 -27.58 2.93 -14.12
C ARG A 249 -26.84 4.23 -14.40
N ALA A 250 -25.59 4.14 -14.84
CA ALA A 250 -24.73 5.27 -15.14
C ALA A 250 -24.13 5.13 -16.56
N SER A 251 -24.24 6.18 -17.36
CA SER A 251 -23.66 6.25 -18.71
C SER A 251 -23.30 7.68 -19.10
N PRO A 252 -22.21 7.92 -19.84
CA PRO A 252 -21.92 9.23 -20.42
C PRO A 252 -22.95 9.57 -21.51
N VAL A 253 -23.29 10.84 -21.63
CA VAL A 253 -24.17 11.31 -22.71
C VAL A 253 -23.46 11.17 -24.05
N GLY A 254 -24.08 10.47 -25.01
CA GLY A 254 -23.58 10.34 -26.38
C GLY A 254 -22.49 9.28 -26.61
N ALA A 255 -22.11 8.51 -25.58
CA ALA A 255 -21.11 7.44 -25.72
C ALA A 255 -21.78 6.09 -26.03
N ALA A 256 -21.23 5.34 -26.99
CA ALA A 256 -21.75 4.04 -27.40
C ALA A 256 -21.16 2.89 -26.56
N VAL A 257 -21.28 2.99 -25.23
CA VAL A 257 -20.76 2.01 -24.26
C VAL A 257 -21.87 1.52 -23.34
N SER A 258 -21.77 0.25 -22.91
CA SER A 258 -22.74 -0.34 -21.99
C SER A 258 -22.77 0.41 -20.65
N PRO A 259 -23.96 0.83 -20.16
CA PRO A 259 -24.09 1.46 -18.85
C PRO A 259 -23.54 0.57 -17.73
N GLN A 260 -22.97 1.21 -16.71
CA GLN A 260 -22.59 0.53 -15.47
C GLN A 260 -23.73 0.63 -14.45
N GLU A 261 -23.82 -0.36 -13.56
CA GLU A 261 -24.87 -0.40 -12.53
C GLU A 261 -24.26 -0.45 -11.12
N ALA A 262 -24.88 0.28 -10.19
CA ALA A 262 -24.70 0.11 -8.75
C ALA A 262 -26.00 -0.39 -8.13
N THR A 263 -25.91 -1.37 -7.23
CA THR A 263 -27.05 -1.90 -6.47
C THR A 263 -27.08 -1.27 -5.09
N LEU A 264 -28.17 -0.61 -4.75
CA LEU A 264 -28.37 0.05 -3.47
C LEU A 264 -29.52 -0.63 -2.71
N THR A 265 -29.30 -0.92 -1.44
CA THR A 265 -30.34 -1.40 -0.52
C THR A 265 -30.73 -0.26 0.40
N VAL A 266 -31.95 0.25 0.26
CA VAL A 266 -32.49 1.32 1.12
C VAL A 266 -33.34 0.71 2.22
N LEU A 267 -32.95 0.96 3.46
CA LEU A 267 -33.64 0.53 4.67
C LEU A 267 -34.58 1.65 5.16
N PRO A 268 -35.74 1.32 5.75
CA PRO A 268 -36.63 2.33 6.32
C PRO A 268 -35.98 3.01 7.53
N VAL A 269 -36.47 4.19 7.91
CA VAL A 269 -36.09 4.83 9.18
C VAL A 269 -36.51 3.94 10.34
N LEU A 270 -35.62 3.76 11.33
CA LEU A 270 -35.93 2.97 12.52
C LEU A 270 -36.81 3.77 13.48
N GLU A 271 -38.06 3.32 13.70
CA GLU A 271 -39.01 4.01 14.59
C GLU A 271 -38.78 3.67 16.07
N SER A 272 -38.69 2.38 16.41
CA SER A 272 -38.57 1.88 17.79
C SER A 272 -37.58 0.72 17.91
N GLY A 273 -37.08 0.47 19.12
CA GLY A 273 -36.12 -0.61 19.38
C GLY A 273 -34.76 -0.37 18.74
N ARG A 274 -34.08 -1.46 18.36
CA ARG A 274 -32.78 -1.44 17.68
C ARG A 274 -32.80 -2.29 16.41
N ARG A 275 -31.92 -1.95 15.47
CA ARG A 275 -31.64 -2.68 14.23
C ARG A 275 -30.16 -3.02 14.18
N VAL A 276 -29.84 -4.22 13.72
CA VAL A 276 -28.48 -4.61 13.34
C VAL A 276 -28.49 -4.98 11.86
N THR A 277 -27.67 -4.31 11.08
CA THR A 277 -27.46 -4.57 9.65
C THR A 277 -26.13 -5.28 9.49
N VAL A 278 -26.15 -6.47 8.90
CA VAL A 278 -24.98 -7.30 8.67
C VAL A 278 -24.65 -7.34 7.18
N VAL A 279 -23.40 -7.03 6.86
CA VAL A 279 -22.90 -6.98 5.48
C VAL A 279 -21.58 -7.73 5.36
N ASP A 280 -21.27 -8.19 4.16
CA ASP A 280 -19.95 -8.68 3.78
C ASP A 280 -18.99 -7.49 3.67
N ALA A 281 -17.88 -7.50 4.42
CA ALA A 281 -16.91 -6.40 4.41
C ALA A 281 -16.21 -6.21 3.06
N ALA A 282 -16.03 -7.27 2.28
CA ALA A 282 -15.35 -7.28 0.99
C ALA A 282 -16.29 -6.86 -0.15
N SER A 283 -17.50 -7.42 -0.20
CA SER A 283 -18.46 -7.18 -1.28
C SER A 283 -19.49 -6.08 -0.97
N ARG A 284 -19.62 -5.68 0.31
CA ARG A 284 -20.61 -4.72 0.86
C ARG A 284 -22.05 -5.15 0.72
N ARG A 285 -22.29 -6.40 0.32
CA ARG A 285 -23.64 -6.93 0.15
C ARG A 285 -24.22 -7.29 1.51
N PRO A 286 -25.52 -7.05 1.73
CA PRO A 286 -26.18 -7.56 2.91
C PRO A 286 -26.10 -9.09 3.00
N LEU A 287 -25.93 -9.61 4.22
CA LEU A 287 -25.83 -11.04 4.51
C LEU A 287 -27.10 -11.55 5.19
N ALA A 288 -27.82 -12.43 4.51
CA ALA A 288 -29.03 -13.07 5.03
C ALA A 288 -28.71 -14.35 5.84
N GLY A 289 -29.56 -14.67 6.82
CA GLY A 289 -29.42 -15.88 7.63
C GLY A 289 -28.28 -15.84 8.66
N VAL A 290 -27.67 -14.68 8.89
CA VAL A 290 -26.66 -14.50 9.94
C VAL A 290 -27.35 -14.45 11.30
N GLU A 291 -26.83 -15.19 12.27
CA GLU A 291 -27.33 -15.12 13.65
C GLU A 291 -26.76 -13.89 14.35
N VAL A 292 -27.62 -13.11 14.98
CA VAL A 292 -27.26 -11.93 15.77
C VAL A 292 -27.78 -12.11 17.18
N LEU A 293 -26.86 -12.22 18.14
CA LEU A 293 -27.18 -12.21 19.57
C LEU A 293 -27.15 -10.76 20.07
N GLY A 294 -28.26 -10.30 20.63
CA GLY A 294 -28.41 -9.00 21.28
C GLY A 294 -28.52 -9.15 22.80
N CYS A 295 -27.86 -8.24 23.51
CA CYS A 295 -27.97 -8.08 24.96
C CYS A 295 -28.41 -6.64 25.27
N ASP A 296 -29.66 -6.47 25.71
CA ASP A 296 -30.15 -5.17 26.17
C ASP A 296 -29.62 -4.89 27.57
N THR A 297 -29.13 -3.68 27.83
CA THR A 297 -28.51 -3.31 29.12
C THR A 297 -27.42 -4.30 29.58
N PRO A 298 -26.33 -4.45 28.80
CA PRO A 298 -25.27 -5.41 29.12
C PRO A 298 -24.66 -5.12 30.52
N PRO A 299 -24.42 -6.17 31.33
CA PRO A 299 -23.82 -5.99 32.65
C PRO A 299 -22.36 -5.54 32.54
N ALA A 300 -21.85 -4.91 33.60
CA ALA A 300 -20.44 -4.49 33.65
C ALA A 300 -19.45 -5.67 33.62
N SER A 301 -19.88 -6.84 34.13
CA SER A 301 -19.07 -8.06 34.15
C SER A 301 -19.96 -9.30 34.05
N GLY A 302 -19.47 -10.34 33.39
CA GLY A 302 -20.16 -11.61 33.24
C GLY A 302 -21.10 -11.66 32.03
N PRO A 303 -21.73 -12.83 31.80
CA PRO A 303 -22.52 -13.07 30.60
C PRO A 303 -23.82 -12.26 30.58
N CYS A 304 -24.37 -12.08 29.38
CA CYS A 304 -25.69 -11.48 29.24
C CYS A 304 -26.75 -12.28 30.02
N PRO A 305 -27.57 -11.65 30.89
CA PRO A 305 -28.58 -12.37 31.68
C PRO A 305 -29.73 -12.94 30.86
N ALA A 306 -30.15 -12.22 29.80
CA ALA A 306 -31.27 -12.58 28.95
C ALA A 306 -30.98 -12.22 27.48
N PRO A 307 -30.05 -12.94 26.82
CA PRO A 307 -29.72 -12.67 25.43
C PRO A 307 -30.88 -13.06 24.50
N VAL A 308 -31.07 -12.28 23.44
CA VAL A 308 -32.04 -12.57 22.38
C VAL A 308 -31.28 -12.82 21.09
N THR A 309 -31.56 -13.91 20.39
CA THR A 309 -30.96 -14.20 19.08
C THR A 309 -31.99 -14.00 17.98
N VAL A 310 -31.62 -13.26 16.94
CA VAL A 310 -32.43 -12.98 15.75
C VAL A 310 -31.59 -13.29 14.52
N THR A 311 -32.21 -13.84 13.47
CA THR A 311 -31.53 -14.07 12.19
C THR A 311 -31.79 -12.91 11.23
N THR A 312 -30.78 -12.57 10.43
CA THR A 312 -30.91 -11.50 9.42
C THR A 312 -31.80 -11.92 8.25
N ASP A 313 -32.57 -10.97 7.73
CA ASP A 313 -33.39 -11.11 6.53
C ASP A 313 -32.57 -10.95 5.23
N ALA A 314 -33.25 -10.95 4.07
CA ALA A 314 -32.62 -10.76 2.76
C ALA A 314 -31.91 -9.40 2.57
N SER A 315 -32.26 -8.40 3.39
CA SER A 315 -31.62 -7.08 3.43
C SER A 315 -30.50 -7.02 4.46
N GLY A 316 -30.12 -8.17 5.04
CA GLY A 316 -29.10 -8.28 6.09
C GLY A 316 -29.54 -7.74 7.44
N VAL A 317 -30.85 -7.56 7.67
CA VAL A 317 -31.37 -6.87 8.85
C VAL A 317 -31.86 -7.86 9.91
N ALA A 318 -31.41 -7.67 11.16
CA ALA A 318 -31.98 -8.25 12.36
C ALA A 318 -32.60 -7.14 13.23
N LEU A 319 -33.89 -7.28 13.57
CA LEU A 319 -34.64 -6.30 14.36
C LEU A 319 -34.80 -6.75 15.81
N PHE A 320 -34.53 -5.82 16.74
CA PHE A 320 -34.68 -6.00 18.19
C PHE A 320 -35.68 -4.98 18.74
N PRO A 321 -37.00 -5.17 18.49
CA PRO A 321 -38.02 -4.18 18.89
C PRO A 321 -38.10 -4.00 20.42
N GLY A 322 -37.77 -5.04 21.19
CA GLY A 322 -37.76 -5.01 22.65
C GLY A 322 -36.47 -4.48 23.28
N SER A 323 -35.44 -4.16 22.50
CA SER A 323 -34.20 -3.57 23.03
C SER A 323 -34.37 -2.06 23.16
N THR A 324 -34.65 -1.61 24.38
CA THR A 324 -34.91 -0.19 24.70
C THR A 324 -33.94 0.37 25.75
N GLY A 325 -32.99 -0.44 26.21
CA GLY A 325 -31.93 -0.01 27.11
C GLY A 325 -31.11 1.14 26.56
N ALA A 326 -30.50 1.91 27.47
CA ALA A 326 -29.61 3.01 27.11
C ALA A 326 -28.43 2.53 26.24
N THR A 327 -27.92 1.33 26.52
CA THR A 327 -26.89 0.66 25.74
C THR A 327 -27.28 -0.78 25.46
N ALA A 328 -26.74 -1.34 24.38
CA ALA A 328 -26.88 -2.75 24.02
C ALA A 328 -25.56 -3.29 23.46
N SER A 329 -25.33 -4.58 23.62
CA SER A 329 -24.25 -5.30 22.94
C SER A 329 -24.83 -6.21 21.87
N PHE A 330 -24.15 -6.32 20.73
CA PHE A 330 -24.55 -7.22 19.65
C PHE A 330 -23.37 -8.05 19.18
N SER A 331 -23.62 -9.30 18.81
CA SER A 331 -22.64 -10.23 18.26
C SER A 331 -23.23 -10.95 17.07
N ALA A 332 -22.62 -10.82 15.90
CA ALA A 332 -23.01 -11.49 14.67
C ALA A 332 -22.06 -12.66 14.35
N ALA A 333 -22.64 -13.78 13.95
CA ALA A 333 -21.92 -14.97 13.51
C ALA A 333 -22.67 -15.65 12.36
N SER A 334 -21.99 -15.83 11.23
CA SER A 334 -22.59 -16.52 10.08
C SER A 334 -22.50 -18.05 10.26
N PRO A 335 -23.56 -18.81 9.94
CA PRO A 335 -23.49 -20.27 9.85
C PRO A 335 -22.88 -20.74 8.52
N GLU A 336 -22.52 -19.83 7.61
CA GLU A 336 -21.98 -20.18 6.30
C GLU A 336 -20.56 -20.75 6.38
N THR A 337 -20.35 -21.87 5.68
CA THR A 337 -19.04 -22.52 5.52
C THR A 337 -18.52 -22.38 4.09
N ARG A 338 -17.19 -22.36 3.98
CA ARG A 338 -16.47 -22.46 2.70
C ARG A 338 -16.58 -23.90 2.15
N ALA A 339 -16.12 -24.08 0.91
CA ALA A 339 -16.11 -25.39 0.25
C ALA A 339 -15.25 -26.44 0.98
N ASP A 340 -14.25 -26.02 1.77
CA ASP A 340 -13.41 -26.88 2.61
C ASP A 340 -14.08 -27.25 3.96
N GLY A 341 -15.33 -26.85 4.18
CA GLY A 341 -16.08 -27.09 5.40
C GLY A 341 -15.68 -26.17 6.57
N ARG A 342 -14.75 -25.23 6.38
CA ARG A 342 -14.35 -24.26 7.41
C ARG A 342 -15.27 -23.04 7.42
N LEU A 343 -15.25 -22.30 8.52
CA LEU A 343 -15.96 -21.04 8.64
C LEU A 343 -15.60 -20.07 7.51
N ARG A 344 -16.62 -19.46 6.90
CA ARG A 344 -16.43 -18.43 5.88
C ARG A 344 -16.11 -17.07 6.47
N TYR A 345 -16.90 -16.60 7.42
CA TYR A 345 -16.74 -15.27 8.00
C TYR A 345 -16.15 -15.29 9.40
N ASP A 346 -15.52 -14.20 9.80
CA ASP A 346 -15.25 -13.91 11.20
C ASP A 346 -16.52 -13.54 11.97
N ARG A 347 -16.40 -13.50 13.29
CA ARG A 347 -17.45 -13.00 14.19
C ARG A 347 -17.17 -11.54 14.48
N VAL A 348 -18.24 -10.75 14.56
CA VAL A 348 -18.11 -9.33 14.89
C VAL A 348 -19.07 -8.97 16.00
N SER A 349 -18.55 -8.29 17.01
CA SER A 349 -19.33 -7.76 18.12
C SER A 349 -19.12 -6.27 18.31
N VAL A 350 -20.14 -5.63 18.85
CA VAL A 350 -20.06 -4.29 19.44
C VAL A 350 -20.48 -4.37 20.90
N VAL A 351 -19.76 -3.67 21.77
CA VAL A 351 -19.99 -3.71 23.22
C VAL A 351 -20.64 -2.43 23.70
N SER A 352 -21.71 -2.56 24.49
CA SER A 352 -22.35 -1.47 25.24
C SER A 352 -22.60 -0.19 24.42
N THR A 353 -23.00 -0.34 23.16
CA THR A 353 -23.19 0.80 22.26
C THR A 353 -24.54 1.49 22.52
N PRO A 354 -24.60 2.82 22.53
CA PRO A 354 -25.87 3.56 22.53
C PRO A 354 -26.55 3.58 21.15
N VAL A 355 -25.84 3.17 20.08
CA VAL A 355 -26.31 3.22 18.69
C VAL A 355 -27.50 2.29 18.48
N ARG A 356 -28.57 2.83 17.90
CA ARG A 356 -29.81 2.08 17.68
C ARG A 356 -29.83 1.33 16.36
N ASP A 357 -29.10 1.79 15.34
CA ASP A 357 -29.03 1.17 14.02
C ASP A 357 -27.59 0.75 13.71
N VAL A 358 -27.18 -0.42 14.20
CA VAL A 358 -25.79 -0.85 14.18
C VAL A 358 -25.44 -1.51 12.85
N LEU A 359 -24.29 -1.16 12.26
CA LEU A 359 -23.72 -1.89 11.12
C LEU A 359 -22.57 -2.80 11.58
N LEU A 360 -22.66 -4.09 11.27
CA LEU A 360 -21.59 -5.07 11.53
C LEU A 360 -21.09 -5.67 10.20
N PRO A 361 -19.91 -5.23 9.72
CA PRO A 361 -19.30 -5.83 8.53
C PRO A 361 -18.51 -7.09 8.90
N LEU A 362 -18.89 -8.23 8.34
CA LEU A 362 -18.22 -9.52 8.53
C LEU A 362 -17.12 -9.69 7.48
N GLY A 363 -15.89 -9.89 7.93
CA GLY A 363 -14.75 -10.19 7.07
C GLY A 363 -14.67 -11.68 6.76
N GLU A 364 -14.09 -12.04 5.63
CA GLU A 364 -13.68 -13.43 5.39
C GLU A 364 -12.69 -13.86 6.49
N ASN A 365 -12.88 -15.08 7.00
CA ASN A 365 -12.10 -15.61 8.10
C ASN A 365 -10.66 -15.92 7.64
N PRO A 366 -9.64 -15.21 8.15
CA PRO A 366 -8.26 -15.38 7.71
C PRO A 366 -7.61 -16.67 8.24
N VAL A 367 -8.30 -17.43 9.10
CA VAL A 367 -7.77 -18.67 9.64
C VAL A 367 -7.86 -19.75 8.56
N HIS A 368 -6.69 -20.22 8.10
CA HIS A 368 -6.53 -21.13 6.97
C HIS A 368 -7.14 -20.61 5.65
N GLY A 369 -6.99 -19.33 5.40
CA GLY A 369 -7.37 -18.71 4.13
C GLY A 369 -6.75 -17.34 4.00
N ALA A 370 -6.57 -16.90 2.76
CA ALA A 370 -6.09 -15.56 2.47
C ALA A 370 -6.71 -15.05 1.17
N ALA A 371 -6.65 -13.73 0.99
CA ALA A 371 -6.84 -13.09 -0.29
C ALA A 371 -5.49 -12.54 -0.76
N GLY A 372 -5.33 -12.46 -2.07
CA GLY A 372 -4.08 -12.00 -2.64
C GLY A 372 -4.12 -11.92 -4.15
N PHE A 373 -2.93 -11.91 -4.74
CA PHE A 373 -2.73 -11.85 -6.18
C PHE A 373 -1.45 -12.60 -6.57
N ASN A 374 -1.39 -12.94 -7.85
CA ASN A 374 -0.17 -13.41 -8.51
C ASN A 374 0.09 -12.51 -9.71
N ALA A 375 1.23 -11.83 -9.71
CA ALA A 375 1.56 -10.85 -10.72
C ALA A 375 2.85 -11.13 -11.48
N GLY A 376 2.81 -10.91 -12.79
CA GLY A 376 3.99 -10.70 -13.63
C GLY A 376 4.31 -9.21 -13.74
N ILE A 377 5.60 -8.86 -13.74
CA ILE A 377 6.07 -7.47 -13.91
C ILE A 377 7.00 -7.42 -15.12
N SER A 378 6.66 -6.58 -16.11
CA SER A 378 7.53 -6.34 -17.26
C SER A 378 8.55 -5.22 -16.98
N PHE A 379 9.79 -5.43 -17.40
CA PHE A 379 10.89 -4.46 -17.29
C PHE A 379 11.29 -3.85 -18.64
N ASN A 380 10.46 -4.02 -19.67
CA ASN A 380 10.79 -3.59 -21.03
C ASN A 380 10.63 -2.08 -21.22
N GLU A 381 9.67 -1.48 -20.53
CA GLU A 381 9.31 -0.06 -20.63
C GLU A 381 9.85 0.78 -19.46
N VAL A 382 10.65 0.19 -18.56
CA VAL A 382 11.24 0.94 -17.43
C VAL A 382 12.41 1.79 -17.91
N HIS A 383 12.46 3.04 -17.45
CA HIS A 383 13.45 4.05 -17.84
C HIS A 383 14.83 3.82 -17.24
N SER A 384 14.88 3.23 -16.04
CA SER A 384 16.13 2.96 -15.34
C SER A 384 16.96 1.86 -16.01
N SER A 385 18.27 1.91 -15.80
CA SER A 385 19.25 0.96 -16.35
C SER A 385 20.11 0.36 -15.24
N GLY A 386 20.46 -0.92 -15.36
CA GLY A 386 21.31 -1.62 -14.39
C GLY A 386 21.27 -3.13 -14.60
N GLU A 387 22.16 -3.83 -13.91
CA GLU A 387 22.28 -5.29 -14.00
C GLU A 387 21.23 -6.02 -13.14
N LEU A 388 20.75 -5.40 -12.07
CA LEU A 388 19.76 -5.98 -11.17
C LEU A 388 18.38 -5.39 -11.46
N TRP A 389 17.41 -6.23 -11.80
CA TRP A 389 16.06 -5.79 -12.15
C TRP A 389 15.15 -6.17 -10.99
N LEU A 390 14.62 -5.19 -10.28
CA LEU A 390 13.77 -5.39 -9.12
C LEU A 390 12.42 -4.73 -9.35
N GLY A 391 11.36 -5.45 -9.01
CA GLY A 391 10.03 -4.87 -8.93
C GLY A 391 9.22 -5.55 -7.85
N PHE A 392 8.22 -4.86 -7.34
CA PHE A 392 7.28 -5.44 -6.38
C PHE A 392 5.88 -4.94 -6.69
N SER A 393 4.89 -5.74 -6.33
CA SER A 393 3.49 -5.40 -6.45
C SER A 393 2.80 -5.42 -5.10
N MET A 394 1.74 -4.64 -4.95
CA MET A 394 0.90 -4.62 -3.76
C MET A 394 -0.53 -4.23 -4.10
N LEU A 395 -1.46 -4.54 -3.20
CA LEU A 395 -2.85 -4.13 -3.27
C LEU A 395 -3.13 -2.96 -2.33
N SER A 396 -4.17 -2.20 -2.65
CA SER A 396 -4.71 -1.18 -1.76
C SER A 396 -5.18 -1.78 -0.44
N ALA A 397 -4.93 -1.07 0.66
CA ALA A 397 -5.30 -1.48 2.00
C ALA A 397 -6.75 -1.08 2.32
N GLY A 398 -7.66 -2.06 2.29
CA GLY A 398 -9.05 -1.89 2.76
C GLY A 398 -9.19 -1.66 4.27
N ASP A 399 -8.16 -1.99 5.04
CA ASP A 399 -8.03 -1.68 6.47
C ASP A 399 -6.57 -1.30 6.77
N PRO A 400 -6.25 0.01 6.90
CA PRO A 400 -4.89 0.46 7.17
C PRO A 400 -4.30 -0.09 8.48
N THR A 401 -5.15 -0.45 9.45
CA THR A 401 -4.70 -0.98 10.74
C THR A 401 -4.19 -2.43 10.62
N ALA A 402 -4.60 -3.15 9.57
CA ALA A 402 -4.15 -4.51 9.31
C ALA A 402 -2.77 -4.56 8.61
N VAL A 403 -2.25 -3.44 8.13
CA VAL A 403 -1.02 -3.41 7.33
C VAL A 403 0.24 -3.41 8.20
N ASP A 404 1.18 -4.28 7.85
CA ASP A 404 2.58 -4.31 8.27
C ASP A 404 3.46 -4.67 7.05
N LEU A 405 4.77 -4.80 7.25
CA LEU A 405 5.70 -5.11 6.15
C LEU A 405 5.42 -6.47 5.49
N THR A 406 4.95 -7.46 6.25
CA THR A 406 4.61 -8.79 5.72
C THR A 406 3.34 -8.72 4.88
N ASN A 407 2.27 -8.11 5.38
CA ASN A 407 1.03 -7.99 4.59
C ASN A 407 1.17 -7.05 3.38
N LEU A 408 2.13 -6.12 3.40
CA LEU A 408 2.39 -5.20 2.29
C LEU A 408 3.21 -5.86 1.17
N PHE A 409 4.19 -6.70 1.53
CA PHE A 409 5.12 -7.34 0.57
C PHE A 409 4.96 -8.85 0.44
N GLY A 410 4.00 -9.46 1.13
CA GLY A 410 3.81 -10.91 1.22
C GLY A 410 4.78 -11.60 2.18
N ASP A 411 4.63 -12.93 2.27
CA ASP A 411 5.44 -13.79 3.13
C ASP A 411 6.93 -13.78 2.76
N THR A 412 7.78 -14.40 3.57
CA THR A 412 9.21 -14.52 3.25
C THR A 412 9.47 -15.78 2.45
N PHE A 413 10.04 -15.62 1.26
CA PHE A 413 10.48 -16.72 0.40
C PHE A 413 12.00 -16.82 0.45
N LEU A 414 12.56 -18.02 0.35
CA LEU A 414 14.00 -18.26 0.25
C LEU A 414 14.41 -18.44 -1.22
N VAL A 415 15.02 -17.41 -1.80
CA VAL A 415 15.44 -17.42 -3.21
C VAL A 415 16.89 -17.87 -3.38
N SER A 416 17.16 -18.64 -4.43
CA SER A 416 18.51 -19.04 -4.80
C SER A 416 19.12 -18.01 -5.76
N ILE A 417 20.25 -17.41 -5.38
CA ILE A 417 20.99 -16.47 -6.24
C ILE A 417 22.16 -17.21 -6.89
N PRO A 418 22.29 -17.18 -8.23
CA PRO A 418 23.44 -17.76 -8.92
C PRO A 418 24.76 -17.23 -8.37
N GLY A 419 25.66 -18.13 -8.00
CA GLY A 419 26.96 -17.80 -7.43
C GLY A 419 27.00 -17.71 -5.91
N LEU A 420 25.85 -17.75 -5.23
CA LEU A 420 25.76 -17.93 -3.78
C LEU A 420 25.37 -19.38 -3.45
N THR A 421 25.99 -19.93 -2.41
CA THR A 421 25.64 -21.27 -1.89
C THR A 421 24.47 -21.23 -0.90
N GLN A 422 24.15 -20.04 -0.36
CA GLN A 422 23.06 -19.83 0.59
C GLN A 422 21.84 -19.23 -0.11
N ARG A 423 20.64 -19.68 0.28
CA ARG A 423 19.38 -19.05 -0.12
C ARG A 423 19.22 -17.72 0.62
N VAL A 424 18.67 -16.71 -0.03
CA VAL A 424 18.49 -15.36 0.49
C VAL A 424 17.01 -15.13 0.78
N PRO A 425 16.62 -14.60 1.96
CA PRO A 425 15.24 -14.25 2.24
C PRO A 425 14.82 -13.05 1.37
N ALA A 426 13.70 -13.19 0.67
CA ALA A 426 13.09 -12.17 -0.15
C ALA A 426 11.57 -12.18 0.03
N PRO A 427 10.90 -11.02 -0.01
CA PRO A 427 9.44 -10.99 0.11
C PRO A 427 8.76 -11.68 -1.07
N ALA A 428 7.62 -12.32 -0.80
CA ALA A 428 6.82 -13.02 -1.79
C ALA A 428 6.33 -12.07 -2.91
N GLY A 429 6.11 -10.79 -2.61
CA GLY A 429 5.72 -9.76 -3.57
C GLY A 429 6.86 -9.25 -4.45
N LEU A 430 8.10 -9.71 -4.25
CA LEU A 430 9.25 -9.32 -5.06
C LEU A 430 9.30 -10.10 -6.39
N VAL A 431 9.66 -9.40 -7.46
CA VAL A 431 10.16 -9.93 -8.73
C VAL A 431 11.61 -9.49 -8.91
N ALA A 432 12.48 -10.43 -9.24
CA ALA A 432 13.90 -10.18 -9.38
C ALA A 432 14.51 -10.94 -10.57
N TYR A 433 15.28 -10.22 -11.38
CA TYR A 433 16.14 -10.76 -12.43
C TYR A 433 17.55 -10.14 -12.33
N ALA A 434 18.55 -10.82 -12.90
CA ALA A 434 19.90 -10.29 -13.00
C ALA A 434 20.48 -10.50 -14.40
N SER A 435 21.20 -9.50 -14.92
CA SER A 435 21.89 -9.54 -16.21
C SER A 435 23.40 -9.62 -15.99
N LEU A 436 23.94 -10.83 -15.87
CA LEU A 436 25.36 -11.09 -15.53
C LEU A 436 26.25 -11.35 -16.75
N GLY A 437 26.04 -10.60 -17.84
CA GLY A 437 27.02 -10.42 -18.92
C GLY A 437 27.35 -11.60 -19.84
N LEU A 438 26.81 -12.81 -19.64
CA LEU A 438 27.21 -13.97 -20.46
C LEU A 438 26.07 -14.89 -20.98
N ALA A 439 24.81 -14.78 -20.51
CA ALA A 439 23.74 -15.70 -20.92
C ALA A 439 22.32 -15.09 -21.01
N GLY A 440 22.22 -13.77 -21.19
CA GLY A 440 20.93 -13.06 -21.09
C GLY A 440 20.51 -12.83 -19.64
N THR A 441 19.22 -12.56 -19.43
CA THR A 441 18.63 -12.29 -18.12
C THR A 441 18.44 -13.59 -17.34
N THR A 442 19.07 -13.72 -16.18
CA THR A 442 18.85 -14.81 -15.24
C THR A 442 17.64 -14.50 -14.36
N GLU A 443 16.69 -15.41 -14.31
CA GLU A 443 15.55 -15.33 -13.41
C GLU A 443 15.99 -15.70 -11.99
N ILE A 444 15.71 -14.82 -11.01
CA ILE A 444 15.93 -15.11 -9.59
C ILE A 444 14.58 -15.44 -8.95
N LYS A 445 13.59 -14.57 -9.17
CA LYS A 445 12.21 -14.76 -8.73
C LYS A 445 11.27 -14.11 -9.76
N PRO A 446 10.68 -14.87 -10.69
CA PRO A 446 10.01 -14.30 -11.86
C PRO A 446 8.58 -13.81 -11.60
N ARG A 447 7.98 -14.17 -10.45
CA ARG A 447 6.59 -13.84 -10.13
C ARG A 447 6.47 -13.19 -8.76
N SER A 448 5.56 -12.23 -8.66
CA SER A 448 5.13 -11.62 -7.41
C SER A 448 3.92 -12.37 -6.87
N TYR A 449 4.01 -12.81 -5.62
CA TYR A 449 2.97 -13.48 -4.86
C TYR A 449 2.65 -12.59 -3.67
N GLY A 450 1.55 -11.85 -3.74
CA GLY A 450 1.23 -10.86 -2.71
C GLY A 450 -0.05 -11.19 -1.99
N LEU A 451 -0.09 -10.81 -0.71
CA LEU A 451 -1.27 -10.90 0.13
C LEU A 451 -2.06 -9.58 0.07
N GLY A 452 -3.30 -9.63 0.52
CA GLY A 452 -4.14 -8.45 0.68
C GLY A 452 -5.49 -8.79 1.28
N LEU A 453 -6.41 -7.84 1.19
CA LEU A 453 -7.79 -8.03 1.65
C LEU A 453 -8.69 -8.40 0.48
N ALA A 454 -9.65 -9.27 0.75
CA ALA A 454 -10.67 -9.64 -0.22
C ALA A 454 -11.52 -8.43 -0.63
N GLY A 455 -12.10 -8.49 -1.82
CA GLY A 455 -13.00 -7.47 -2.35
C GLY A 455 -12.44 -6.78 -3.58
N ARG A 456 -12.96 -5.59 -3.89
CA ARG A 456 -12.50 -4.82 -5.05
C ARG A 456 -11.37 -3.89 -4.61
N ARG A 457 -10.17 -4.09 -5.14
CA ARG A 457 -8.92 -3.41 -4.76
C ARG A 457 -8.28 -2.70 -5.95
N THR A 458 -7.29 -1.86 -5.67
CA THR A 458 -6.36 -1.33 -6.66
C THR A 458 -5.04 -2.07 -6.50
N ALA A 459 -4.42 -2.46 -7.61
CA ALA A 459 -3.09 -3.04 -7.64
C ALA A 459 -2.08 -2.02 -8.18
N VAL A 460 -0.88 -1.98 -7.61
CA VAL A 460 0.26 -1.22 -8.13
C VAL A 460 1.47 -2.11 -8.16
N ALA A 461 2.30 -1.89 -9.17
CA ALA A 461 3.67 -2.37 -9.16
C ALA A 461 4.64 -1.20 -9.34
N PHE A 462 5.77 -1.32 -8.67
CA PHE A 462 6.96 -0.49 -8.86
C PHE A 462 8.06 -1.38 -9.45
N ALA A 463 8.78 -0.91 -10.46
CA ALA A 463 9.87 -1.65 -11.05
C ALA A 463 10.99 -0.75 -11.59
N GLY A 464 12.23 -1.20 -11.46
CA GLY A 464 13.38 -0.53 -12.01
C GLY A 464 14.58 -1.46 -12.21
N LYS A 465 15.58 -0.95 -12.92
CA LYS A 465 16.88 -1.59 -13.10
C LYS A 465 17.92 -0.79 -12.31
N LEU A 466 18.61 -1.47 -11.41
CA LEU A 466 19.54 -0.90 -10.45
C LEU A 466 20.94 -1.50 -10.64
N PRO A 467 22.01 -0.80 -10.24
CA PRO A 467 23.34 -1.39 -10.20
C PRO A 467 23.38 -2.62 -9.29
N LEU A 468 24.15 -3.65 -9.67
CA LEU A 468 24.26 -4.89 -8.87
C LEU A 468 24.74 -4.64 -7.43
N ALA A 469 25.46 -3.55 -7.17
CA ALA A 469 25.88 -3.14 -5.82
C ALA A 469 24.70 -2.90 -4.86
N GLN A 470 23.49 -2.73 -5.37
CA GLN A 470 22.27 -2.61 -4.57
C GLN A 470 21.66 -3.96 -4.16
N ALA A 471 22.21 -5.09 -4.63
CA ALA A 471 21.74 -6.44 -4.27
C ALA A 471 22.18 -6.92 -2.87
N THR A 472 22.66 -6.02 -2.00
CA THR A 472 23.23 -6.39 -0.69
C THR A 472 22.20 -6.92 0.30
N SER A 473 20.92 -6.54 0.14
CA SER A 473 19.79 -7.07 0.90
C SER A 473 18.49 -6.90 0.13
N LEU A 474 17.58 -7.87 0.23
CA LEU A 474 16.26 -7.84 -0.41
C LEU A 474 15.12 -7.63 0.60
N ARG A 475 15.41 -7.08 1.79
CA ARG A 475 14.38 -6.83 2.81
C ARG A 475 13.38 -5.76 2.33
N PRO A 476 12.11 -5.82 2.78
CA PRO A 476 11.09 -4.82 2.44
C PRO A 476 11.55 -3.37 2.62
N THR A 477 12.23 -3.07 3.74
CA THR A 477 12.70 -1.71 4.04
C THR A 477 13.76 -1.22 3.07
N ASP A 478 14.63 -2.10 2.58
CA ASP A 478 15.66 -1.75 1.59
C ASP A 478 15.02 -1.52 0.22
N LEU A 479 14.03 -2.34 -0.17
CA LEU A 479 13.26 -2.14 -1.41
C LEU A 479 12.53 -0.80 -1.42
N LEU A 480 11.92 -0.43 -0.29
CA LEU A 480 11.23 0.84 -0.10
C LEU A 480 12.16 2.04 -0.25
N ALA A 481 13.42 1.94 0.21
CA ALA A 481 14.40 3.02 0.14
C ALA A 481 14.72 3.46 -1.30
N TYR A 482 14.58 2.54 -2.27
CA TYR A 482 14.87 2.80 -3.68
C TYR A 482 13.62 2.89 -4.56
N SER A 483 12.43 2.70 -4.00
CA SER A 483 11.20 2.70 -4.79
C SER A 483 10.96 4.02 -5.53
N GLY A 484 11.45 5.16 -5.04
CA GLY A 484 11.40 6.45 -5.75
C GLY A 484 12.27 6.55 -7.02
N ALA A 485 13.16 5.57 -7.26
CA ALA A 485 13.93 5.44 -8.50
C ALA A 485 13.23 4.54 -9.55
N MET A 486 12.11 3.91 -9.15
CA MET A 486 11.38 2.95 -9.98
C MET A 486 10.25 3.63 -10.74
N ASP A 487 9.89 3.06 -11.89
CA ASP A 487 8.64 3.37 -12.56
C ASP A 487 7.49 2.61 -11.91
N TYR A 488 6.27 3.09 -12.11
CA TYR A 488 5.08 2.43 -11.55
C TYR A 488 4.03 2.10 -12.62
N SER A 489 3.17 1.13 -12.30
CA SER A 489 1.93 0.87 -13.02
C SER A 489 0.75 0.67 -12.08
N LEU A 490 -0.45 1.13 -12.46
CA LEU A 490 -1.67 1.03 -11.66
C LEU A 490 -2.75 0.24 -12.41
N GLN A 491 -3.52 -0.55 -11.65
CA GLN A 491 -4.75 -1.19 -12.11
C GLN A 491 -5.81 -1.08 -11.01
N ALA A 492 -6.78 -0.19 -11.18
CA ALA A 492 -7.90 -0.07 -10.27
C ALA A 492 -8.93 -1.19 -10.48
N PHE A 493 -9.76 -1.40 -9.46
CA PHE A 493 -10.95 -2.24 -9.51
C PHE A 493 -10.71 -3.76 -9.73
N THR A 494 -9.55 -4.25 -9.34
CA THR A 494 -9.20 -5.68 -9.34
C THR A 494 -9.99 -6.42 -8.26
N SER A 495 -10.71 -7.47 -8.64
CA SER A 495 -11.39 -8.35 -7.67
C SER A 495 -10.38 -9.31 -7.06
N THR A 496 -10.33 -9.36 -5.73
CA THR A 496 -9.44 -10.26 -4.97
C THR A 496 -10.33 -11.20 -4.14
N PRO A 497 -10.53 -12.45 -4.58
CA PRO A 497 -11.28 -13.41 -3.79
C PRO A 497 -10.47 -13.87 -2.57
N HIS A 498 -11.16 -14.31 -1.53
CA HIS A 498 -10.56 -15.04 -0.42
C HIS A 498 -10.60 -16.54 -0.74
N LEU A 499 -9.46 -17.21 -0.66
CA LEU A 499 -9.31 -18.64 -0.94
C LEU A 499 -8.79 -19.39 0.29
N PRO A 500 -9.16 -20.66 0.48
CA PRO A 500 -8.50 -21.54 1.43
C PRO A 500 -7.01 -21.68 1.17
N TYR A 501 -6.25 -22.01 2.23
CA TYR A 501 -4.88 -22.48 2.04
C TYR A 501 -4.86 -23.85 1.37
N VAL A 502 -3.79 -24.12 0.64
CA VAL A 502 -3.55 -25.38 -0.05
C VAL A 502 -2.22 -25.97 0.41
N PRO A 503 -2.09 -27.31 0.43
CA PRO A 503 -0.81 -27.94 0.74
C PRO A 503 0.28 -27.44 -0.21
N ASP A 504 1.46 -27.09 0.32
CA ASP A 504 2.60 -26.83 -0.56
C ASP A 504 3.10 -28.16 -1.11
N GLU A 505 2.88 -28.43 -2.39
CA GLU A 505 3.35 -29.65 -3.06
C GLU A 505 4.74 -29.48 -3.68
N THR A 506 5.22 -28.25 -3.85
CA THR A 506 6.36 -27.95 -4.72
C THR A 506 7.50 -27.16 -4.08
N ASP A 507 7.44 -26.86 -2.78
CA ASP A 507 8.39 -25.97 -2.09
C ASP A 507 8.35 -24.58 -2.76
N LEU A 508 7.15 -24.00 -2.86
CA LEU A 508 6.90 -22.76 -3.61
C LEU A 508 7.67 -21.59 -3.02
N ASP A 509 7.77 -21.52 -1.70
CA ASP A 509 8.49 -20.47 -1.00
C ASP A 509 9.98 -20.79 -0.77
N GLY A 510 10.38 -22.04 -0.97
CA GLY A 510 11.77 -22.48 -0.90
C GLY A 510 12.28 -22.68 0.52
N ASP A 511 11.43 -22.84 1.53
CA ASP A 511 11.86 -23.07 2.91
C ASP A 511 12.25 -24.54 3.19
N GLY A 512 11.89 -25.46 2.30
CA GLY A 512 12.17 -26.89 2.39
C GLY A 512 11.09 -27.72 3.09
N LEU A 513 9.94 -27.14 3.41
CA LEU A 513 8.73 -27.80 3.91
C LEU A 513 7.74 -27.94 2.77
N CYS A 514 7.41 -29.18 2.37
CA CYS A 514 6.36 -29.40 1.39
C CYS A 514 5.77 -30.81 1.56
N SER A 515 4.48 -30.93 1.29
CA SER A 515 3.68 -32.15 1.41
C SER A 515 4.19 -33.32 0.55
N ASP A 516 4.94 -33.05 -0.52
CA ASP A 516 5.68 -34.07 -1.27
C ASP A 516 6.98 -34.45 -0.53
N THR A 517 6.87 -35.49 0.30
CA THR A 517 8.00 -36.06 1.07
C THR A 517 9.15 -36.61 0.21
N THR A 518 8.99 -36.73 -1.12
CA THR A 518 10.11 -37.06 -2.02
C THR A 518 10.99 -35.86 -2.34
N ARG A 519 10.49 -34.63 -2.12
CA ARG A 519 11.16 -33.36 -2.39
C ARG A 519 11.61 -32.64 -1.12
N CYS A 520 10.85 -32.78 -0.03
CA CYS A 520 11.01 -31.98 1.19
C CYS A 520 10.89 -32.83 2.47
N GLN A 521 11.27 -32.26 3.62
CA GLN A 521 11.07 -32.86 4.93
C GLN A 521 10.07 -32.04 5.75
N GLY A 522 8.78 -32.37 5.67
CA GLY A 522 7.72 -31.67 6.41
C GLY A 522 6.41 -31.64 5.64
N SER A 523 5.44 -30.86 6.10
CA SER A 523 4.28 -30.45 5.32
C SER A 523 3.78 -29.14 5.90
N GLU A 524 3.43 -28.21 5.02
CA GLU A 524 2.78 -26.97 5.36
C GLU A 524 1.69 -26.61 4.36
N ASP A 525 0.80 -25.71 4.79
CA ASP A 525 -0.26 -25.15 3.98
C ASP A 525 0.10 -23.69 3.66
N LEU A 526 0.09 -23.32 2.39
CA LEU A 526 0.34 -21.97 1.91
C LEU A 526 -0.93 -21.32 1.38
N PRO A 527 -0.97 -19.97 1.29
CA PRO A 527 -1.97 -19.29 0.47
C PRO A 527 -2.00 -19.88 -0.95
N ASP A 528 -3.20 -20.00 -1.54
CA ASP A 528 -3.38 -20.52 -2.91
C ASP A 528 -2.95 -19.49 -3.97
N TYR A 529 -1.65 -19.21 -3.99
CA TYR A 529 -0.98 -18.24 -4.84
C TYR A 529 -1.19 -18.51 -6.33
N ASN A 530 -1.45 -19.76 -6.72
CA ASN A 530 -1.65 -20.12 -8.13
C ASN A 530 -3.08 -19.81 -8.62
N HIS A 531 -4.08 -19.83 -7.73
CA HIS A 531 -5.47 -19.49 -8.08
C HIS A 531 -5.89 -18.08 -7.67
N PHE A 532 -5.04 -17.34 -6.96
CA PHE A 532 -5.23 -15.91 -6.78
C PHE A 532 -5.33 -15.15 -8.10
N THR A 533 -5.94 -13.97 -8.04
CA THR A 533 -6.17 -13.12 -9.21
C THR A 533 -4.85 -12.83 -9.93
N GLY A 534 -4.78 -13.24 -11.20
CA GLY A 534 -3.64 -12.99 -12.07
C GLY A 534 -3.60 -11.53 -12.54
N ILE A 535 -2.46 -10.86 -12.32
CA ILE A 535 -2.24 -9.46 -12.72
C ILE A 535 -1.00 -9.38 -13.61
N THR A 536 -1.01 -8.49 -14.59
CA THR A 536 0.18 -8.21 -15.42
C THR A 536 0.47 -6.72 -15.38
N HIS A 537 1.62 -6.38 -14.84
CA HIS A 537 2.09 -5.01 -14.71
C HIS A 537 3.07 -4.65 -15.82
N ARG A 538 2.93 -3.41 -16.33
CA ARG A 538 3.89 -2.77 -17.24
C ARG A 538 4.28 -1.40 -16.69
N PRO A 539 5.15 -1.35 -15.66
CA PRO A 539 5.66 -0.10 -15.13
C PRO A 539 6.40 0.68 -16.22
N ARG A 540 5.98 1.93 -16.42
CA ARG A 540 6.45 2.83 -17.48
C ARG A 540 6.20 4.31 -17.18
N ARG A 541 5.80 4.62 -15.95
CA ARG A 541 5.49 5.97 -15.49
C ARG A 541 6.49 6.34 -14.42
N GLU A 542 7.20 7.42 -14.62
CA GLU A 542 8.09 7.96 -13.61
C GLU A 542 7.31 8.55 -12.44
N GLN A 543 7.90 8.51 -11.24
CA GLN A 543 7.36 9.16 -10.05
C GLN A 543 7.80 10.62 -9.99
N LEU A 544 7.06 11.48 -10.69
CA LEU A 544 7.44 12.89 -10.86
C LEU A 544 7.01 13.81 -9.71
N LEU A 545 6.03 13.42 -8.88
CA LEU A 545 5.61 14.26 -7.77
C LEU A 545 6.56 14.08 -6.58
N ARG A 546 6.92 15.19 -5.93
CA ARG A 546 7.69 15.18 -4.68
C ARG A 546 6.88 15.77 -3.53
N THR A 547 6.97 15.17 -2.35
CA THR A 547 6.39 15.69 -1.10
C THR A 547 7.42 15.59 0.01
N GLU A 548 7.69 16.69 0.70
CA GLU A 548 8.47 16.67 1.93
C GLU A 548 7.60 16.14 3.08
N VAL A 549 7.99 15.04 3.70
CA VAL A 549 7.30 14.47 4.87
C VAL A 549 8.19 14.63 6.09
N VAL A 550 7.75 15.46 7.04
CA VAL A 550 8.39 15.62 8.35
C VAL A 550 7.80 14.57 9.27
N ILE A 551 8.58 13.53 9.54
CA ILE A 551 8.13 12.36 10.31
C ILE A 551 8.25 12.68 11.81
N PRO A 552 7.19 12.52 12.62
CA PRO A 552 7.27 12.64 14.07
C PRO A 552 8.23 11.60 14.67
N ASN A 553 8.68 11.81 15.91
CA ASN A 553 9.46 10.78 16.60
C ASN A 553 8.68 9.46 16.67
N LEU A 554 9.35 8.35 16.40
CA LEU A 554 8.71 7.03 16.46
C LEU A 554 8.45 6.64 17.92
N PRO A 555 7.30 6.01 18.21
CA PRO A 555 7.02 5.44 19.53
C PRO A 555 8.08 4.43 19.97
N SER A 556 8.21 4.26 21.29
CA SER A 556 9.09 3.23 21.86
C SER A 556 8.78 1.84 21.29
N GLY A 557 9.83 1.07 21.00
CA GLY A 557 9.75 -0.25 20.38
C GLY A 557 9.66 -0.26 18.85
N LEU A 558 9.49 0.90 18.20
CA LEU A 558 9.46 1.04 16.75
C LEU A 558 10.72 1.78 16.28
N ASP A 559 11.32 1.32 15.17
CA ASP A 559 12.64 1.81 14.70
C ASP A 559 12.65 2.22 13.23
N THR A 560 11.55 2.04 12.52
CA THR A 560 11.46 2.30 11.09
C THR A 560 10.16 3.02 10.76
N ALA A 561 10.27 4.10 9.99
CA ALA A 561 9.13 4.78 9.39
C ALA A 561 8.97 4.32 7.94
N VAL A 562 7.74 4.08 7.53
CA VAL A 562 7.33 3.95 6.12
C VAL A 562 6.41 5.11 5.80
N VAL A 563 6.68 5.81 4.71
CA VAL A 563 5.88 6.93 4.20
C VAL A 563 5.35 6.58 2.82
N ALA A 564 4.12 6.99 2.55
CA ALA A 564 3.45 6.78 1.27
C ALA A 564 2.63 8.00 0.88
N ALA A 565 2.67 8.36 -0.40
CA ALA A 565 1.66 9.20 -1.01
C ALA A 565 0.55 8.27 -1.46
N VAL A 566 -0.71 8.61 -1.18
CA VAL A 566 -1.81 7.66 -1.32
C VAL A 566 -3.01 8.27 -2.03
N GLU A 567 -3.79 7.42 -2.68
CA GLU A 567 -5.19 7.68 -3.01
C GLU A 567 -6.10 6.91 -2.08
N LEU A 568 -7.05 7.61 -1.48
CA LEU A 568 -8.00 7.04 -0.53
C LEU A 568 -9.33 6.82 -1.23
N SER A 569 -9.71 5.56 -1.40
CA SER A 569 -10.99 5.17 -1.97
C SER A 569 -11.86 4.55 -0.88
N PRO A 570 -13.15 4.95 -0.77
CA PRO A 570 -14.08 4.28 0.12
C PRO A 570 -14.16 2.78 -0.19
N GLU A 571 -14.22 2.38 -1.47
CA GLU A 571 -14.38 0.98 -1.90
C GLU A 571 -13.06 0.21 -1.94
N ALA A 572 -12.03 0.77 -2.60
CA ALA A 572 -10.76 0.08 -2.79
C ALA A 572 -9.84 0.16 -1.56
N GLY A 573 -10.01 1.16 -0.70
CA GLY A 573 -9.13 1.43 0.43
C GLY A 573 -8.00 2.39 0.08
N LEU A 574 -6.94 2.35 0.88
CA LEU A 574 -5.78 3.22 0.79
C LEU A 574 -4.76 2.64 -0.21
N MET A 575 -4.44 3.41 -1.24
CA MET A 575 -3.61 2.96 -2.35
C MET A 575 -2.31 3.76 -2.45
N PRO A 576 -1.14 3.17 -2.21
CA PRO A 576 0.12 3.90 -2.35
C PRO A 576 0.46 4.19 -3.82
N LEU A 577 0.79 5.45 -4.12
CA LEU A 577 1.29 5.95 -5.39
C LEU A 577 2.80 6.18 -5.40
N GLY A 578 3.42 6.11 -4.23
CA GLY A 578 4.85 6.21 -4.03
C GLY A 578 5.16 5.88 -2.59
N LEU A 579 6.32 5.30 -2.33
CA LEU A 579 6.71 4.79 -1.04
C LEU A 579 8.14 5.22 -0.70
N ALA A 580 8.46 5.25 0.59
CA ALA A 580 9.83 5.28 1.07
C ALA A 580 9.90 4.73 2.49
N SER A 581 11.09 4.28 2.89
CA SER A 581 11.39 3.92 4.28
C SER A 581 12.48 4.81 4.86
N ARG A 582 12.48 4.97 6.17
CA ARG A 582 13.56 5.63 6.91
C ARG A 582 13.76 4.99 8.27
N THR A 583 14.96 4.51 8.54
CA THR A 583 15.36 4.06 9.87
C THR A 583 15.52 5.25 10.81
N ALA A 584 15.04 5.10 12.03
CA ALA A 584 15.14 6.12 13.07
C ALA A 584 16.54 6.17 13.68
N GLY A 585 16.87 7.32 14.28
CA GLY A 585 18.08 7.51 15.06
C GLY A 585 18.09 6.73 16.38
N ALA A 586 19.08 7.05 17.22
CA ALA A 586 19.17 6.53 18.58
C ALA A 586 17.95 6.93 19.42
N ALA A 587 17.54 6.04 20.33
CA ALA A 587 16.44 6.32 21.25
C ALA A 587 16.78 7.48 22.19
N GLN A 588 15.81 8.37 22.38
CA GLN A 588 15.83 9.43 23.38
C GLN A 588 15.49 8.88 24.77
N PRO A 589 15.72 9.64 25.86
CA PRO A 589 15.42 9.18 27.23
C PRO A 589 13.95 8.80 27.47
N ASP A 590 13.02 9.36 26.70
CA ASP A 590 11.59 9.02 26.73
C ASP A 590 11.25 7.75 25.91
N GLY A 591 12.25 7.10 25.31
CA GLY A 591 12.12 5.92 24.47
C GLY A 591 11.72 6.21 23.02
N THR A 592 11.38 7.46 22.68
CA THR A 592 11.04 7.82 21.30
C THR A 592 12.29 7.92 20.42
N ARG A 593 12.15 7.77 19.10
CA ARG A 593 13.29 7.83 18.16
C ARG A 593 13.10 8.92 17.11
N PRO A 594 14.04 9.86 16.96
CA PRO A 594 13.94 10.91 15.94
C PRO A 594 14.17 10.33 14.54
N VAL A 595 13.46 10.88 13.55
CA VAL A 595 13.57 10.48 12.14
C VAL A 595 13.83 11.71 11.29
N GLN A 596 14.76 11.60 10.35
CA GLN A 596 15.00 12.68 9.39
C GLN A 596 13.84 12.80 8.39
N PRO A 597 13.50 14.01 7.93
CA PRO A 597 12.50 14.18 6.89
C PRO A 597 12.79 13.32 5.65
N VAL A 598 11.73 12.94 4.96
CA VAL A 598 11.79 12.18 3.72
C VAL A 598 11.27 13.04 2.58
N LEU A 599 12.07 13.17 1.53
CA LEU A 599 11.59 13.71 0.26
C LEU A 599 10.99 12.56 -0.53
N LEU A 600 9.69 12.36 -0.37
CA LEU A 600 8.96 11.25 -0.96
C LEU A 600 8.68 11.51 -2.43
N ARG A 601 9.05 10.56 -3.29
CA ARG A 601 8.62 10.52 -4.69
C ARG A 601 7.34 9.72 -4.82
N SER A 602 6.48 10.17 -5.72
CA SER A 602 5.21 9.52 -6.01
C SER A 602 4.75 9.76 -7.43
N GLY A 603 3.96 8.81 -7.92
CA GLY A 603 3.21 8.92 -9.14
C GLY A 603 1.95 9.77 -8.96
N ALA A 604 1.36 10.17 -10.08
CA ALA A 604 0.00 10.67 -10.11
C ALA A 604 -1.00 9.51 -10.29
N PRO A 605 -2.24 9.63 -9.78
CA PRO A 605 -3.24 8.61 -10.00
C PRO A 605 -3.67 8.53 -11.47
N TYR A 606 -3.99 7.33 -11.91
CA TYR A 606 -4.61 7.03 -13.20
C TYR A 606 -5.26 5.64 -13.16
N GLY A 607 -5.87 5.23 -14.26
CA GLY A 607 -6.46 3.89 -14.42
C GLY A 607 -7.74 3.70 -13.63
N GLY A 608 -8.38 4.79 -13.17
CA GLY A 608 -9.53 4.80 -12.28
C GLY A 608 -9.17 4.95 -10.80
N ALA A 609 -7.88 5.01 -10.44
CA ALA A 609 -7.47 5.34 -9.08
C ALA A 609 -7.73 6.81 -8.74
N GLU A 610 -7.85 7.67 -9.75
CA GLU A 610 -8.04 9.11 -9.60
C GLU A 610 -9.39 9.52 -8.99
N VAL A 611 -10.37 8.62 -8.90
CA VAL A 611 -11.60 8.89 -8.12
C VAL A 611 -11.36 8.92 -6.60
N GLY A 612 -10.17 8.53 -6.16
CA GLY A 612 -9.75 8.64 -4.76
C GLY A 612 -9.53 10.08 -4.32
N SER A 613 -9.29 10.24 -3.02
CA SER A 613 -8.80 11.49 -2.46
C SER A 613 -7.31 11.39 -2.13
N PRO A 614 -6.49 12.36 -2.54
CA PRO A 614 -5.06 12.31 -2.30
C PRO A 614 -4.73 12.49 -0.81
N GLY A 615 -3.62 11.89 -0.39
CA GLY A 615 -3.15 12.03 0.98
C GLY A 615 -1.72 11.52 1.18
N VAL A 616 -1.28 11.57 2.43
CA VAL A 616 -0.02 10.98 2.89
C VAL A 616 -0.31 10.02 4.03
N TRP A 617 0.21 8.81 3.93
CA TRP A 617 0.17 7.81 4.98
C TRP A 617 1.58 7.60 5.52
N VAL A 618 1.73 7.67 6.85
CA VAL A 618 2.98 7.39 7.52
C VAL A 618 2.72 6.38 8.60
N PHE A 619 3.51 5.30 8.66
CA PHE A 619 3.44 4.37 9.77
C PHE A 619 4.82 3.97 10.29
N ALA A 620 4.89 3.86 11.60
CA ALA A 620 6.02 3.36 12.35
C ALA A 620 5.87 1.84 12.55
N THR A 621 6.96 1.11 12.37
CA THR A 621 7.06 -0.34 12.53
C THR A 621 8.46 -0.71 13.06
N SER A 622 8.69 -1.98 13.35
CA SER A 622 10.04 -2.53 13.55
C SER A 622 10.54 -3.21 12.27
N ALA A 623 11.82 -2.99 11.92
CA ALA A 623 12.47 -3.63 10.78
C ALA A 623 12.66 -5.15 10.95
N THR A 624 12.63 -5.67 12.17
CA THR A 624 13.01 -7.06 12.49
C THR A 624 11.82 -7.96 12.83
N LEU A 625 10.64 -7.69 12.25
CA LEU A 625 9.37 -8.44 12.42
C LEU A 625 8.56 -8.07 13.69
N GLY A 626 8.51 -6.79 14.05
CA GLY A 626 7.49 -6.32 14.99
C GLY A 626 6.12 -6.27 14.30
N THR A 627 5.11 -6.92 14.89
CA THR A 627 3.71 -6.87 14.43
C THR A 627 2.97 -5.62 14.90
N SER A 628 3.55 -4.90 15.87
CA SER A 628 3.03 -3.63 16.35
C SER A 628 3.33 -2.52 15.36
N VAL A 629 2.34 -1.69 15.10
CA VAL A 629 2.43 -0.55 14.17
C VAL A 629 1.73 0.66 14.75
N SER A 630 2.17 1.86 14.38
CA SER A 630 1.45 3.10 14.69
C SER A 630 1.45 4.01 13.47
N GLY A 631 0.28 4.45 13.03
CA GLY A 631 0.09 5.15 11.77
C GLY A 631 -0.63 6.47 11.88
N ARG A 632 -0.41 7.32 10.87
CA ARG A 632 -1.03 8.62 10.63
C ARG A 632 -1.43 8.71 9.17
N ILE A 633 -2.64 9.20 8.89
CA ILE A 633 -3.16 9.43 7.55
C ILE A 633 -3.56 10.89 7.48
N VAL A 634 -2.93 11.63 6.57
CA VAL A 634 -3.22 13.03 6.29
C VAL A 634 -3.96 13.11 4.96
N ARG A 635 -5.22 13.55 5.00
CA ARG A 635 -6.06 13.74 3.82
C ARG A 635 -5.92 15.15 3.27
N ALA A 636 -6.02 15.30 1.95
CA ALA A 636 -6.02 16.58 1.29
C ALA A 636 -6.89 16.58 0.02
N THR A 637 -7.27 17.76 -0.45
CA THR A 637 -7.96 17.95 -1.74
C THR A 637 -6.98 17.91 -2.93
N THR A 638 -5.74 18.26 -2.65
CA THR A 638 -4.58 18.18 -3.53
C THR A 638 -3.46 17.61 -2.68
N LEU A 639 -2.67 16.68 -3.19
CA LEU A 639 -1.48 16.24 -2.47
C LEU A 639 -0.68 17.51 -2.11
N PRO A 640 -0.25 17.71 -0.85
CA PRO A 640 0.48 18.90 -0.40
C PRO A 640 2.00 18.74 -0.63
N THR A 641 2.73 19.83 -0.88
CA THR A 641 4.18 19.77 -1.17
C THR A 641 5.00 19.50 0.09
N ARG A 642 4.42 19.77 1.25
CA ARG A 642 4.98 19.49 2.57
C ARG A 642 3.89 18.97 3.50
N VAL A 643 4.21 17.94 4.27
CA VAL A 643 3.35 17.35 5.30
C VAL A 643 4.11 17.19 6.59
N ALA A 644 3.51 17.61 7.69
CA ALA A 644 3.97 17.34 9.04
C ALA A 644 2.81 16.72 9.82
N PRO A 645 2.69 15.38 9.87
CA PRO A 645 1.63 14.72 10.63
C PRO A 645 1.74 15.00 12.12
N GLU A 646 0.63 14.87 12.85
CA GLU A 646 0.64 14.86 14.31
C GLU A 646 1.47 13.70 14.89
N PRO A 647 1.98 13.79 16.13
CA PRO A 647 2.72 12.71 16.79
C PRO A 647 1.96 11.39 16.76
N PHE A 648 2.64 10.26 16.57
CA PHE A 648 2.04 8.91 16.52
C PHE A 648 1.26 8.55 17.80
N LEU A 649 0.30 7.61 17.69
CA LEU A 649 -0.36 7.07 18.87
C LEU A 649 0.59 6.11 19.62
N PRO A 650 0.56 6.09 20.96
CA PRO A 650 1.27 5.06 21.71
C PRO A 650 0.72 3.67 21.37
N VAL A 651 1.58 2.65 21.45
CA VAL A 651 1.17 1.26 21.20
C VAL A 651 0.30 0.77 22.37
N PRO A 652 -0.91 0.23 22.12
CA PRO A 652 -1.82 -0.18 23.19
C PRO A 652 -1.28 -1.38 23.96
N THR A 653 -1.43 -1.38 25.28
CA THR A 653 -1.09 -2.53 26.13
C THR A 653 -2.31 -3.02 26.90
N ALA A 654 -2.56 -4.32 26.79
CA ALA A 654 -3.70 -5.00 27.42
C ALA A 654 -3.43 -6.50 27.55
N SER A 655 -4.25 -7.18 28.35
CA SER A 655 -4.28 -8.64 28.45
C SER A 655 -5.70 -9.18 28.25
N TYR A 656 -5.79 -10.48 27.96
CA TYR A 656 -7.06 -11.18 27.82
C TYR A 656 -7.05 -12.49 28.61
N THR A 657 -8.12 -12.74 29.36
CA THR A 657 -8.31 -13.97 30.15
C THR A 657 -9.47 -14.77 29.57
N PRO A 658 -9.21 -15.86 28.81
CA PRO A 658 -10.26 -16.59 28.11
C PRO A 658 -11.30 -17.23 29.03
N ALA A 659 -10.87 -17.77 30.18
CA ALA A 659 -11.76 -18.47 31.12
C ALA A 659 -12.90 -17.58 31.65
N SER A 660 -12.65 -16.28 31.79
CA SER A 660 -13.63 -15.29 32.25
C SER A 660 -14.06 -14.33 31.13
N ARG A 661 -13.61 -14.55 29.89
CA ARG A 661 -13.80 -13.67 28.73
C ARG A 661 -13.47 -12.19 29.01
N THR A 662 -12.47 -11.95 29.85
CA THR A 662 -12.18 -10.61 30.37
C THR A 662 -11.03 -9.97 29.62
N PHE A 663 -11.29 -8.86 28.95
CA PHE A 663 -10.30 -7.96 28.38
C PHE A 663 -9.89 -6.93 29.44
N THR A 664 -8.58 -6.82 29.72
CA THR A 664 -8.07 -5.92 30.76
C THR A 664 -7.04 -4.96 30.15
N PRO A 665 -7.43 -3.70 29.87
CA PRO A 665 -6.50 -2.70 29.38
C PRO A 665 -5.54 -2.21 30.48
N SER A 666 -4.34 -1.78 30.10
CA SER A 666 -3.48 -1.02 31.00
C SER A 666 -4.04 0.39 31.18
N ALA A 667 -4.36 0.78 32.42
CA ALA A 667 -4.91 2.10 32.73
C ALA A 667 -4.04 3.27 32.21
N ALA A 668 -2.71 3.14 32.31
CA ALA A 668 -1.78 4.15 31.79
C ALA A 668 -1.82 4.25 30.26
N SER A 669 -1.87 3.10 29.56
CA SER A 669 -1.99 3.05 28.11
C SER A 669 -3.33 3.63 27.64
N TRP A 670 -4.43 3.22 28.28
CA TRP A 670 -5.77 3.68 27.97
C TRP A 670 -5.95 5.18 28.17
N SER A 671 -5.47 5.71 29.29
CA SER A 671 -5.51 7.15 29.58
C SER A 671 -4.67 7.96 28.57
N ALA A 672 -3.50 7.45 28.17
CA ALA A 672 -2.67 8.09 27.14
C ALA A 672 -3.35 8.09 25.76
N LEU A 673 -4.01 6.99 25.38
CA LEU A 673 -4.77 6.91 24.13
C LEU A 673 -5.99 7.85 24.13
N ALA A 674 -6.74 7.87 25.23
CA ALA A 674 -7.86 8.80 25.42
C ALA A 674 -7.41 10.25 25.27
N GLY A 675 -6.30 10.63 25.93
CA GLY A 675 -5.71 11.96 25.85
C GLY A 675 -5.23 12.36 24.46
N GLN A 676 -5.04 11.40 23.55
CA GLN A 676 -4.67 11.63 22.15
C GLN A 676 -5.87 11.61 21.19
N GLY A 677 -7.10 11.56 21.71
CA GLY A 677 -8.33 11.62 20.92
C GLY A 677 -8.74 10.28 20.29
N VAL A 678 -8.26 9.16 20.82
CA VAL A 678 -8.76 7.83 20.40
C VAL A 678 -10.19 7.65 20.90
N GLY A 679 -11.12 7.41 19.98
CA GLY A 679 -12.53 7.20 20.29
C GLY A 679 -12.97 5.74 20.15
N LEU A 680 -12.34 4.97 19.25
CA LEU A 680 -12.74 3.61 18.92
C LEU A 680 -11.58 2.65 19.19
N VAL A 681 -11.88 1.49 19.76
CA VAL A 681 -10.94 0.37 19.93
C VAL A 681 -11.52 -0.86 19.26
N ARG A 682 -10.64 -1.59 18.56
CA ARG A 682 -10.92 -2.90 18.01
C ARG A 682 -10.04 -3.94 18.69
N VAL A 683 -10.67 -4.89 19.35
CA VAL A 683 -10.01 -6.06 19.95
C VAL A 683 -10.26 -7.25 19.04
N THR A 684 -9.21 -7.93 18.63
CA THR A 684 -9.28 -9.10 17.77
C THR A 684 -8.75 -10.31 18.52
N LEU A 685 -9.56 -11.34 18.63
CA LEU A 685 -9.25 -12.61 19.27
C LEU A 685 -9.19 -13.69 18.20
N THR A 686 -8.02 -14.30 17.98
CA THR A 686 -7.85 -15.34 16.94
C THR A 686 -7.54 -16.68 17.58
N GLY A 687 -8.43 -17.65 17.38
CA GLY A 687 -8.27 -19.03 17.82
C GLY A 687 -7.85 -19.96 16.69
N ALA A 688 -7.95 -21.27 16.92
CA ALA A 688 -7.47 -22.27 15.96
C ALA A 688 -8.28 -22.37 14.66
N ARG A 689 -9.55 -21.95 14.67
CA ARG A 689 -10.47 -22.08 13.52
C ARG A 689 -11.16 -20.80 13.09
N GLY A 690 -11.07 -19.74 13.89
CA GLY A 690 -11.80 -18.52 13.63
C GLY A 690 -11.29 -17.32 14.41
N ARG A 691 -11.83 -16.17 14.02
CA ARG A 691 -11.50 -14.86 14.56
C ARG A 691 -12.76 -14.18 15.09
N HIS A 692 -12.64 -13.50 16.23
CA HIS A 692 -13.70 -12.68 16.81
C HIS A 692 -13.19 -11.24 16.97
N VAL A 693 -13.81 -10.33 16.23
CA VAL A 693 -13.52 -8.90 16.22
C VAL A 693 -14.54 -8.19 17.10
N VAL A 694 -14.07 -7.36 18.02
CA VAL A 694 -14.89 -6.68 19.02
C VAL A 694 -14.61 -5.19 18.96
N PHE A 695 -15.64 -4.41 18.66
CA PHE A 695 -15.59 -2.95 18.67
C PHE A 695 -16.16 -2.40 19.98
N LEU A 696 -15.45 -1.43 20.55
CA LEU A 696 -15.89 -0.69 21.73
C LEU A 696 -15.46 0.77 21.65
N SER A 697 -16.29 1.66 22.17
CA SER A 697 -15.87 3.04 22.41
C SER A 697 -14.83 3.07 23.51
N LEU A 698 -13.78 3.88 23.34
CA LEU A 698 -12.75 4.02 24.37
C LEU A 698 -13.30 4.86 25.52
N ASP A 699 -13.35 4.28 26.72
CA ASP A 699 -13.57 5.02 27.96
C ASP A 699 -12.22 5.32 28.65
N ALA A 700 -12.08 6.49 29.29
CA ALA A 700 -10.84 6.85 29.98
C ALA A 700 -10.66 6.11 31.32
N SER A 701 -11.66 5.33 31.75
CA SER A 701 -11.68 4.67 33.05
C SER A 701 -10.74 3.46 33.06
N GLY A 702 -10.53 2.83 31.90
CA GLY A 702 -9.64 1.68 31.74
C GLY A 702 -10.12 0.45 32.50
N GLY A 703 -11.44 0.33 32.71
CA GLY A 703 -12.06 -0.82 33.36
C GLY A 703 -11.88 -2.10 32.56
N ALA A 704 -11.83 -3.23 33.26
CA ALA A 704 -11.92 -4.53 32.61
C ALA A 704 -13.28 -4.69 31.93
N LEU A 705 -13.30 -5.26 30.73
CA LEU A 705 -14.48 -5.43 29.91
C LEU A 705 -14.74 -6.92 29.68
N HIS A 706 -15.99 -7.34 29.83
CA HIS A 706 -16.43 -8.67 29.40
C HIS A 706 -16.65 -8.69 27.89
N VAL A 707 -15.95 -9.57 27.17
CA VAL A 707 -16.15 -9.77 25.73
C VAL A 707 -17.50 -10.48 25.52
N PRO A 708 -18.46 -9.87 24.79
CA PRO A 708 -19.81 -10.42 24.65
C PRO A 708 -19.81 -11.84 24.10
N GLU A 709 -20.73 -12.66 24.57
CA GLU A 709 -21.02 -13.94 23.95
C GLU A 709 -21.43 -13.74 22.48
N SER A 710 -21.04 -14.68 21.63
CA SER A 710 -21.42 -14.74 20.22
C SER A 710 -22.32 -15.97 19.99
N PRO A 711 -23.32 -15.93 19.08
CA PRO A 711 -24.02 -17.14 18.64
C PRO A 711 -23.02 -18.21 18.22
N ALA A 712 -23.36 -19.50 18.23
CA ALA A 712 -22.42 -20.50 17.71
C ALA A 712 -22.14 -20.27 16.20
N GLY A 713 -23.12 -19.88 15.39
CA GLY A 713 -22.92 -19.92 13.93
C GLY A 713 -22.46 -21.34 13.53
N ALA A 714 -21.38 -21.45 12.76
CA ALA A 714 -20.86 -22.75 12.30
C ALA A 714 -19.73 -23.38 13.16
N ASP A 715 -19.22 -22.73 14.22
CA ASP A 715 -18.19 -23.31 15.11
C ASP A 715 -18.25 -22.72 16.54
N VAL A 716 -17.32 -23.07 17.42
CA VAL A 716 -17.21 -22.46 18.75
C VAL A 716 -16.58 -21.06 18.65
N ASP A 717 -17.02 -20.15 19.51
CA ASP A 717 -16.44 -18.81 19.65
C ASP A 717 -14.98 -18.86 20.16
N PRO A 718 -13.99 -18.31 19.41
CA PRO A 718 -12.59 -18.31 19.83
C PRO A 718 -12.33 -17.55 21.13
N ALA A 719 -13.18 -16.61 21.51
CA ALA A 719 -13.01 -15.84 22.74
C ALA A 719 -13.05 -16.73 24.00
N GLY A 720 -13.71 -17.89 23.96
CA GLY A 720 -13.72 -18.86 25.07
C GLY A 720 -12.59 -19.89 25.04
N GLN A 721 -11.73 -19.89 24.01
CA GLN A 721 -10.72 -20.94 23.80
C GLN A 721 -9.43 -20.68 24.58
N ALA A 722 -8.78 -21.74 25.04
CA ALA A 722 -7.41 -21.65 25.53
C ALA A 722 -6.44 -21.39 24.35
N GLY A 723 -5.41 -20.56 24.57
CA GLY A 723 -4.41 -20.27 23.53
C GLY A 723 -4.85 -19.29 22.44
N VAL A 724 -5.91 -18.50 22.68
CA VAL A 724 -6.34 -17.42 21.78
C VAL A 724 -5.30 -16.29 21.74
N SER A 725 -4.97 -15.81 20.55
CA SER A 725 -4.10 -14.63 20.39
C SER A 725 -4.89 -13.34 20.49
N LEU A 726 -4.27 -12.31 21.06
CA LEU A 726 -4.84 -10.98 21.24
C LEU A 726 -4.18 -10.00 20.27
N GLU A 727 -5.00 -9.21 19.59
CA GLU A 727 -4.58 -8.00 18.90
C GLU A 727 -5.47 -6.84 19.36
N VAL A 728 -4.87 -5.69 19.63
CA VAL A 728 -5.59 -4.47 20.03
C VAL A 728 -5.22 -3.36 19.07
N ALA A 729 -6.21 -2.78 18.41
CA ALA A 729 -6.07 -1.58 17.60
C ALA A 729 -6.83 -0.41 18.23
N ALA A 730 -6.12 0.69 18.47
CA ALA A 730 -6.68 1.97 18.89
C ALA A 730 -6.83 2.86 17.65
N LEU A 731 -8.01 3.46 17.46
CA LEU A 731 -8.37 4.22 16.27
C LEU A 731 -8.84 5.63 16.65
N ARG A 732 -8.19 6.63 16.07
CA ARG A 732 -8.63 8.02 16.09
C ARG A 732 -9.19 8.39 14.72
N LEU A 733 -10.45 8.82 14.75
CA LEU A 733 -11.23 9.17 13.58
C LEU A 733 -11.02 10.65 13.22
N ALA A 734 -11.44 11.00 12.00
CA ALA A 734 -11.49 12.37 11.52
C ALA A 734 -12.27 13.28 12.48
N GLU A 735 -11.90 14.55 12.52
CA GLU A 735 -12.64 15.56 13.26
C GLU A 735 -14.13 15.57 12.89
N GLY A 736 -15.01 15.64 13.89
CA GLY A 736 -16.46 15.61 13.72
C GLY A 736 -17.08 14.21 13.64
N LEU A 737 -16.28 13.14 13.64
CA LEU A 737 -16.77 11.76 13.70
C LEU A 737 -16.58 11.16 15.10
N SER A 738 -17.60 10.46 15.60
CA SER A 738 -17.53 9.69 16.83
C SER A 738 -17.45 8.18 16.56
N ALA A 739 -17.02 7.41 17.55
CA ALA A 739 -17.03 5.96 17.47
C ALA A 739 -18.46 5.42 17.26
N GLU A 740 -19.44 6.04 17.90
CA GLU A 740 -20.85 5.71 17.75
C GLU A 740 -21.33 6.00 16.33
N GLY A 741 -20.96 7.14 15.75
CA GLY A 741 -21.32 7.46 14.37
C GLY A 741 -20.78 6.44 13.37
N LEU A 742 -19.57 5.92 13.59
CA LEU A 742 -18.97 4.92 12.70
C LEU A 742 -19.62 3.53 12.83
N LEU A 743 -20.18 3.21 13.99
CA LEU A 743 -20.93 1.99 14.26
C LEU A 743 -22.37 2.06 13.74
N ASP A 744 -22.85 3.26 13.41
CA ASP A 744 -24.19 3.50 12.85
C ASP A 744 -24.24 3.01 11.39
N ALA A 745 -25.42 2.55 10.96
CA ALA A 745 -25.66 2.17 9.57
C ALA A 745 -25.79 3.38 8.62
N PRO A 746 -26.51 4.47 9.01
CA PRO A 746 -26.60 5.69 8.22
C PRO A 746 -25.27 6.43 8.06
N GLY A 747 -25.15 7.20 6.98
CA GLY A 747 -24.01 8.09 6.76
C GLY A 747 -22.65 7.39 6.67
N VAL A 748 -21.69 7.89 7.47
CA VAL A 748 -20.30 7.40 7.46
C VAL A 748 -20.12 6.27 8.46
N ASN A 749 -19.73 5.09 7.99
CA ASN A 749 -19.71 3.87 8.81
C ASN A 749 -18.42 3.04 8.65
N LEU A 750 -18.34 1.90 9.35
CA LEU A 750 -17.17 1.01 9.38
C LEU A 750 -16.65 0.58 7.99
N LEU A 751 -17.49 0.54 6.95
CA LEU A 751 -17.05 0.19 5.59
C LEU A 751 -16.17 1.28 4.94
N GLN A 752 -16.18 2.49 5.50
CA GLN A 752 -15.44 3.65 5.04
C GLN A 752 -14.23 3.97 5.93
N LEU A 753 -13.84 3.06 6.82
CA LEU A 753 -12.72 3.24 7.74
C LEU A 753 -11.45 3.84 7.08
N PRO A 754 -10.98 3.40 5.89
CA PRO A 754 -9.77 3.95 5.28
C PRO A 754 -9.84 5.45 4.97
N VAL A 755 -11.03 5.99 4.67
CA VAL A 755 -11.20 7.41 4.30
C VAL A 755 -11.49 8.30 5.52
N VAL A 756 -11.72 7.72 6.71
CA VAL A 756 -12.08 8.46 7.93
C VAL A 756 -11.16 8.24 9.11
N LEU A 757 -10.15 7.38 8.96
CA LEU A 757 -9.12 7.15 9.96
C LEU A 757 -8.01 8.21 9.85
N ASP A 758 -7.72 8.93 10.93
CA ASP A 758 -6.59 9.88 10.98
C ASP A 758 -5.34 9.23 11.54
N ALA A 759 -5.54 8.32 12.49
CA ALA A 759 -4.50 7.84 13.35
C ALA A 759 -4.88 6.46 13.90
N TYR A 760 -3.91 5.56 13.97
CA TYR A 760 -4.10 4.26 14.60
C TYR A 760 -2.84 3.78 15.29
N SER A 761 -2.99 2.88 16.24
CA SER A 761 -1.90 2.05 16.74
C SER A 761 -2.41 0.65 17.01
N ARG A 762 -1.63 -0.35 16.62
CA ARG A 762 -1.95 -1.76 16.78
C ARG A 762 -0.85 -2.43 17.58
N SER A 763 -1.24 -3.27 18.53
CA SER A 763 -0.34 -4.20 19.21
C SER A 763 -0.82 -5.64 19.02
N ARG A 764 0.13 -6.57 18.94
CA ARG A 764 -0.11 -8.00 19.17
C ARG A 764 0.77 -8.42 20.35
N PRO A 765 0.24 -8.38 21.59
CA PRO A 765 0.97 -8.86 22.75
C PRO A 765 1.37 -10.32 22.51
N GLN A 766 2.64 -10.65 22.77
CA GLN A 766 3.12 -12.04 22.69
C GLN A 766 2.54 -12.89 23.81
#